data_AF-A0A3S9FGJ5-F1
#
_entry.id   AF-A0A3S9FGJ5-F1
#
_cell.length_a   1.000
_cell.length_b   1.000
_cell.length_c   1.000
_cell.angle_alpha   90.00
_cell.angle_beta   90.00
_cell.angle_gamma   90.00
#
_symmetry.space_group_name_H-M   'P 1'
#
loop_
_entity.id
_entity.type
_entity.pdbx_description
1 polymer ?
#
loop_
_entity_poly.entity_id
_entity_poly.type
_entity_poly.pdbx_seq_one_letter_code
_entity_poly.pdbx_strand_id
1 'polypeptide(L)'
;MTAPHLHLLGGFDFTGVGATAPAFSRKARGMVAYLALQAGQAQSREKLAALLWSLNGETQARMSLRQAVSSVRKAMSVTGGGRFLTEGANIALHLDDFDFDVARFEALAASSAPEDLEQAVGVYRGDLLDGLSLREEPFEEWLRVERERLRAIVVSALDRLINHYTAAGDTASCIRAAMRLLAMEPLREDAHRALMRSYAAQGRINLALKQYELCREALQRELRLMPEAETRNLHEDLRARRTASPARPSASGAEPEPKRPPTHYVKSSGVNIAYQVTGDGPVDLVYVPGWVSNLDLAWASPRFAHVLKRLGSFSRLIRIDKRGTGLSDRNVGLPTLEQRMEDVRAVLDDVGSNRTALFGSSEGGPMCLLFAATYPERTAALVLTGAYARGTWSKDYPWARTVDEVQQDIDTVERQWGEPADMRNAAPSLIENMVEREWFAAYLRNSASPADAIALWRWGTEIDVRDILPAIHVPTLVLQRTGDRWVKPEEGRYLATHIEGARYVELAGRDHVIWGEDSDGLVDEIRAFVTGALPPSPGERVLVSVLALAIDGAAEGAKASDHADIVRDELLLGGGTEIRRSRGRLLAVFQRPTRSIHCAMAIAGRLKPCGLEVRAAIHIGECEARGADFSGIAIEVTSRLLEHARPGQIIASRTMRDLVVGSGLTFGEQGEMKASGLPGALQYFAVTGGPPGL
;
A
#
# COMPACT_ATOMS: atom_id res chain seq x y z
N MET A 1 -18.63 35.16 1.16
CA MET A 1 -17.29 35.56 1.65
C MET A 1 -17.04 34.77 2.92
N THR A 2 -15.91 34.08 3.02
CA THR A 2 -15.54 33.33 4.23
C THR A 2 -15.27 34.31 5.37
N ALA A 3 -15.81 34.03 6.56
CA ALA A 3 -15.48 34.76 7.78
C ALA A 3 -13.99 34.58 8.12
N PRO A 4 -13.34 35.53 8.82
CA PRO A 4 -11.94 35.37 9.18
C PRO A 4 -11.81 34.24 10.22
N HIS A 5 -10.87 33.33 10.00
CA HIS A 5 -10.69 32.15 10.84
C HIS A 5 -9.22 31.86 11.15
N LEU A 6 -9.00 31.29 12.33
CA LEU A 6 -7.75 30.75 12.79
C LEU A 6 -8.00 29.31 13.24
N HIS A 7 -7.51 28.37 12.44
CA HIS A 7 -7.61 26.96 12.75
C HIS A 7 -6.24 26.39 13.11
N LEU A 8 -6.16 25.81 14.31
CA LEU A 8 -4.94 25.22 14.86
C LEU A 8 -5.06 23.72 15.14
N LEU A 9 -6.28 23.15 15.16
CA LEU A 9 -6.52 21.73 15.41
C LEU A 9 -6.43 20.95 14.08
N GLY A 10 -5.35 20.19 13.90
CA GLY A 10 -5.02 19.48 12.65
C GLY A 10 -4.14 20.27 11.67
N GLY A 11 -3.49 21.35 12.12
CA GLY A 11 -2.55 22.14 11.31
C GLY A 11 -2.71 23.65 11.53
N PHE A 12 -1.91 24.47 10.84
CA PHE A 12 -2.02 25.94 10.92
C PHE A 12 -2.71 26.49 9.68
N ASP A 13 -3.89 27.09 9.86
CA ASP A 13 -4.62 27.82 8.84
C ASP A 13 -5.12 29.16 9.40
N PHE A 14 -4.82 30.24 8.68
CA PHE A 14 -5.17 31.60 9.04
C PHE A 14 -5.62 32.31 7.77
N THR A 15 -6.90 32.67 7.71
CA THR A 15 -7.51 33.29 6.52
C THR A 15 -8.39 34.45 6.94
N GLY A 16 -8.38 35.53 6.16
CA GLY A 16 -9.21 36.72 6.37
C GLY A 16 -10.38 36.82 5.41
N VAL A 17 -11.23 37.85 5.61
CA VAL A 17 -12.39 38.11 4.75
C VAL A 17 -11.93 38.41 3.31
N GLY A 18 -12.13 37.45 2.39
CA GLY A 18 -11.85 37.64 0.96
C GLY A 18 -10.37 37.72 0.56
N ALA A 19 -9.44 37.26 1.42
CA ALA A 19 -8.00 37.34 1.16
C ALA A 19 -7.33 35.96 1.01
N THR A 20 -6.25 35.90 0.22
CA THR A 20 -5.32 34.75 0.20
C THR A 20 -4.59 34.62 1.54
N ALA A 21 -4.37 33.39 1.99
CA ALA A 21 -3.68 33.13 3.26
C ALA A 21 -2.29 33.81 3.29
N PRO A 22 -1.99 34.63 4.31
CA PRO A 22 -0.71 35.33 4.39
C PRO A 22 0.44 34.33 4.58
N ALA A 23 1.55 34.58 3.89
CA ALA A 23 2.75 33.76 4.00
C ALA A 23 3.47 34.02 5.34
N PHE A 24 3.25 33.15 6.33
CA PHE A 24 4.01 33.15 7.58
C PHE A 24 5.22 32.22 7.51
N SER A 25 6.34 32.67 8.09
CA SER A 25 7.44 31.77 8.44
C SER A 25 6.99 30.78 9.53
N ARG A 26 7.66 29.62 9.62
CA ARG A 26 7.35 28.62 10.66
C ARG A 26 7.35 29.21 12.08
N LYS A 27 8.32 30.07 12.41
CA LYS A 27 8.39 30.77 13.69
C LYS A 27 7.25 31.77 13.91
N ALA A 28 6.84 32.47 12.85
CA ALA A 28 5.69 33.37 12.92
C ALA A 28 4.38 32.59 13.16
N ARG A 29 4.20 31.42 12.54
CA ARG A 29 3.06 30.51 12.84
C ARG A 29 3.05 30.09 14.31
N GLY A 30 4.20 29.66 14.84
CA GLY A 30 4.34 29.31 16.26
C GLY A 30 4.02 30.49 17.20
N MET A 31 4.47 31.70 16.85
CA MET A 31 4.15 32.90 17.62
C MET A 31 2.65 33.21 17.62
N VAL A 32 2.00 33.15 16.46
CA VAL A 32 0.54 33.39 16.35
C VAL A 32 -0.21 32.37 17.17
N ALA A 33 0.13 31.08 17.06
CA ALA A 33 -0.51 30.02 17.81
C ALA A 33 -0.35 30.21 19.32
N TYR A 34 0.88 30.47 19.79
CA TYR A 34 1.14 30.73 21.21
C TYR A 34 0.33 31.93 21.73
N LEU A 35 0.29 33.03 20.98
CA LEU A 35 -0.48 34.22 21.37
C LEU A 35 -2.00 34.00 21.29
N ALA A 36 -2.48 33.18 20.35
CA ALA A 36 -3.89 32.86 20.20
C ALA A 36 -4.42 32.03 21.38
N LEU A 37 -3.63 31.07 21.87
CA LEU A 37 -3.99 30.31 23.07
C LEU A 37 -3.87 31.13 24.36
N GLN A 38 -3.17 32.26 24.31
CA GLN A 38 -3.10 33.26 25.38
C GLN A 38 -3.93 34.50 25.03
N ALA A 39 -4.98 34.35 24.19
CA ALA A 39 -5.71 35.48 23.64
C ALA A 39 -6.17 36.44 24.76
N GLY A 40 -5.92 37.73 24.56
CA GLY A 40 -6.21 38.79 25.53
C GLY A 40 -5.18 38.97 26.66
N GLN A 41 -4.17 38.10 26.78
CA GLN A 41 -3.07 38.27 27.73
C GLN A 41 -1.81 38.87 27.06
N ALA A 42 -1.28 39.95 27.64
CA ALA A 42 -0.05 40.58 27.17
C ALA A 42 1.18 39.70 27.49
N GLN A 43 1.96 39.36 26.45
CA GLN A 43 3.21 38.60 26.57
C GLN A 43 4.41 39.50 26.28
N SER A 44 5.47 39.40 27.10
CA SER A 44 6.67 40.22 26.90
C SER A 44 7.46 39.77 25.67
N ARG A 45 8.12 40.72 25.01
CA ARG A 45 9.02 40.45 23.88
C ARG A 45 10.19 39.54 24.28
N GLU A 46 10.70 39.68 25.49
CA GLU A 46 11.76 38.83 26.04
C GLU A 46 11.31 37.38 26.14
N LYS A 47 10.09 37.13 26.67
CA LYS A 47 9.52 35.78 26.77
C LYS A 47 9.31 35.16 25.39
N LEU A 48 8.76 35.91 24.43
CA LEU A 48 8.56 35.42 23.07
C LEU A 48 9.89 35.14 22.34
N ALA A 49 10.92 35.95 22.59
CA ALA A 49 12.26 35.74 22.05
C ALA A 49 12.88 34.43 22.60
N ALA A 50 12.81 34.24 23.92
CA ALA A 50 13.30 33.04 24.59
C ALA A 50 12.52 31.78 24.19
N LEU A 51 11.22 31.90 23.92
CA LEU A 51 10.38 30.78 23.50
C LEU A 51 10.71 30.30 22.08
N LEU A 52 10.85 31.23 21.12
CA LEU A 52 10.85 30.91 19.68
C LEU A 52 12.23 30.99 19.02
N TRP A 53 13.21 31.61 19.67
CA TRP A 53 14.58 31.77 19.18
C TRP A 53 15.61 31.54 20.31
N SER A 54 15.40 30.48 21.10
CA SER A 54 16.27 30.10 22.24
C SER A 54 17.71 29.79 21.82
N LEU A 55 17.92 29.31 20.60
CA LEU A 55 19.23 28.99 20.03
C LEU A 55 20.00 30.23 19.51
N ASN A 56 19.36 31.39 19.45
CA ASN A 56 19.97 32.61 18.92
C ASN A 56 20.52 33.48 20.05
N GLY A 57 21.65 34.16 19.79
CA GLY A 57 22.11 35.23 20.69
C GLY A 57 21.07 36.35 20.82
N GLU A 58 21.03 37.01 21.99
CA GLU A 58 19.99 37.97 22.38
C GLU A 58 19.68 39.05 21.33
N THR A 59 20.72 39.59 20.68
CA THR A 59 20.58 40.61 19.62
C THR A 59 19.90 40.05 18.37
N GLN A 60 20.26 38.83 17.97
CA GLN A 60 19.67 38.15 16.81
C GLN A 60 18.23 37.74 17.08
N ALA A 61 17.93 37.19 18.27
CA ALA A 61 16.59 36.83 18.70
C ALA A 61 15.64 38.05 18.67
N ARG A 62 16.08 39.21 19.20
CA ARG A 62 15.31 40.47 19.13
C ARG A 62 15.09 40.97 17.70
N MET A 63 16.05 40.78 16.80
CA MET A 63 15.91 41.14 15.39
C MET A 63 14.88 40.26 14.68
N SER A 64 14.97 38.94 14.87
CA SER A 64 14.02 37.99 14.29
C SER A 64 12.60 38.15 14.85
N LEU A 65 12.46 38.44 16.14
CA LEU A 65 11.17 38.76 16.75
C LEU A 65 10.55 40.02 16.12
N ARG A 66 11.33 41.10 15.92
CA ARG A 66 10.83 42.32 15.25
C ARG A 66 10.31 42.03 13.84
N GLN A 67 11.00 41.19 13.07
CA GLN A 67 10.58 40.79 11.73
C GLN A 67 9.28 39.96 11.77
N ALA A 68 9.19 38.99 12.68
CA ALA A 68 7.98 38.18 12.85
C ALA A 68 6.77 39.03 13.27
N VAL A 69 6.95 39.95 14.21
CA VAL A 69 5.93 40.91 14.67
C VAL A 69 5.44 41.79 13.52
N SER A 70 6.36 42.26 12.67
CA SER A 70 6.00 43.05 11.48
C SER A 70 5.16 42.23 10.49
N SER A 71 5.57 40.98 10.23
CA SER A 71 4.84 40.05 9.35
C SER A 71 3.43 39.74 9.86
N VAL A 72 3.27 39.45 11.16
CA VAL A 72 1.97 39.18 11.78
C VAL A 72 1.08 40.42 11.75
N ARG A 73 1.61 41.60 12.09
CA ARG A 73 0.85 42.85 12.03
C ARG A 73 0.33 43.15 10.63
N LYS A 74 1.16 42.96 9.60
CA LYS A 74 0.76 43.13 8.20
C LYS A 74 -0.34 42.16 7.83
N ALA A 75 -0.23 40.89 8.20
CA ALA A 75 -1.27 39.89 7.97
C ALA A 75 -2.60 40.29 8.62
N MET A 76 -2.58 40.67 9.91
CA MET A 76 -3.76 41.08 10.66
C MET A 76 -4.45 42.33 10.08
N SER A 77 -3.69 43.28 9.53
CA SER A 77 -4.27 44.47 8.87
C SER A 77 -5.04 44.16 7.59
N VAL A 78 -4.73 43.04 6.93
CA VAL A 78 -5.34 42.62 5.66
C VAL A 78 -6.56 41.74 5.91
N THR A 79 -6.57 40.95 6.98
CA THR A 79 -7.59 39.92 7.19
C THR A 79 -8.94 40.42 7.69
N GLY A 80 -9.01 41.64 8.22
CA GLY A 80 -10.26 42.24 8.71
C GLY A 80 -10.91 41.42 9.81
N GLY A 81 -10.47 41.64 11.05
CA GLY A 81 -10.89 40.92 12.26
C GLY A 81 -9.73 40.81 13.23
N GLY A 82 -9.99 40.78 14.54
CA GLY A 82 -8.98 40.66 15.60
C GLY A 82 -8.04 41.87 15.75
N ARG A 83 -7.33 41.96 16.89
CA ARG A 83 -6.41 43.07 17.18
C ARG A 83 -5.05 42.53 17.63
N PHE A 84 -4.00 42.95 16.93
CA PHE A 84 -2.62 42.64 17.28
C PHE A 84 -1.96 43.87 17.90
N LEU A 85 -1.95 43.92 19.24
CA LEU A 85 -1.49 45.07 20.01
C LEU A 85 0.00 44.93 20.31
N THR A 86 0.75 46.00 20.03
CA THR A 86 2.16 46.09 20.40
C THR A 86 2.40 47.38 21.18
N GLU A 87 2.39 47.29 22.50
CA GLU A 87 2.59 48.43 23.41
C GLU A 87 3.91 48.26 24.16
N GLY A 88 4.87 49.16 23.91
CA GLY A 88 6.19 49.11 24.54
C GLY A 88 6.87 47.74 24.41
N ALA A 89 7.07 47.08 25.55
CA ALA A 89 7.73 45.77 25.65
C ALA A 89 6.79 44.56 25.45
N ASN A 90 5.49 44.77 25.28
CA ASN A 90 4.48 43.70 25.27
C ASN A 90 3.80 43.53 23.91
N ILE A 91 3.32 42.31 23.66
CA ILE A 91 2.58 41.88 22.47
C ILE A 91 1.36 41.08 22.93
N ALA A 92 0.18 41.40 22.38
CA ALA A 92 -1.06 40.67 22.63
C ALA A 92 -1.83 40.44 21.33
N LEU A 93 -2.54 39.30 21.26
CA LEU A 93 -3.45 38.97 20.17
C LEU A 93 -4.87 38.84 20.73
N HIS A 94 -5.81 39.57 20.14
CA HIS A 94 -7.24 39.46 20.40
C HIS A 94 -7.92 38.89 19.16
N LEU A 95 -8.85 37.95 19.37
CA LEU A 95 -9.52 37.19 18.32
C LEU A 95 -11.04 37.43 18.33
N ASP A 96 -11.50 38.58 18.83
CA ASP A 96 -12.92 38.88 19.10
C ASP A 96 -13.85 38.61 17.89
N ASP A 97 -13.36 38.78 16.66
CA ASP A 97 -14.10 38.57 15.41
C ASP A 97 -13.64 37.35 14.59
N PHE A 98 -12.73 36.54 15.13
CA PHE A 98 -12.18 35.37 14.44
C PHE A 98 -12.90 34.09 14.83
N ASP A 99 -13.18 33.22 13.85
CA ASP A 99 -13.50 31.83 14.14
C ASP A 99 -12.24 31.10 14.59
N PHE A 100 -12.06 30.96 15.91
CA PHE A 100 -10.93 30.28 16.52
C PHE A 100 -11.33 28.87 16.97
N ASP A 101 -10.84 27.85 16.25
CA ASP A 101 -11.28 26.47 16.46
C ASP A 101 -10.98 25.92 17.86
N VAL A 102 -9.84 26.28 18.47
CA VAL A 102 -9.51 25.84 19.84
C VAL A 102 -10.52 26.38 20.86
N ALA A 103 -10.80 27.68 20.84
CA ALA A 103 -11.77 28.27 21.77
C ALA A 103 -13.19 27.72 21.55
N ARG A 104 -13.60 27.53 20.29
CA ARG A 104 -14.87 26.89 19.96
C ARG A 104 -14.92 25.44 20.46
N PHE A 105 -13.86 24.67 20.22
CA PHE A 105 -13.74 23.29 20.69
C PHE A 105 -13.87 23.21 22.21
N GLU A 106 -13.16 24.06 22.96
CA GLU A 106 -13.23 24.08 24.42
C GLU A 106 -14.62 24.45 24.94
N ALA A 107 -15.25 25.46 24.35
CA ALA A 107 -16.59 25.88 24.73
C ALA A 107 -17.62 24.77 24.50
N LEU A 108 -17.55 24.10 23.34
CA LEU A 108 -18.43 22.97 23.01
C LEU A 108 -18.16 21.76 23.91
N ALA A 109 -16.89 21.43 24.16
CA ALA A 109 -16.51 20.28 25.00
C ALA A 109 -16.89 20.47 26.49
N ALA A 110 -16.98 21.72 26.94
CA ALA A 110 -17.45 22.06 28.29
C ALA A 110 -18.97 21.84 28.47
N SER A 111 -19.74 21.79 27.38
CA SER A 111 -21.18 21.54 27.42
C SER A 111 -21.50 20.13 27.91
N SER A 112 -22.75 19.91 28.31
CA SER A 112 -23.31 18.58 28.60
C SER A 112 -24.32 18.09 27.58
N ALA A 113 -24.67 18.91 26.60
CA ALA A 113 -25.53 18.50 25.50
C ALA A 113 -24.75 17.57 24.54
N PRO A 114 -25.27 16.38 24.20
CA PRO A 114 -24.64 15.49 23.24
C PRO A 114 -24.34 16.17 21.89
N GLU A 115 -25.23 17.02 21.41
CA GLU A 115 -25.08 17.75 20.14
C GLU A 115 -23.87 18.69 20.15
N ASP A 116 -23.61 19.35 21.28
CA ASP A 116 -22.43 20.20 21.44
C ASP A 116 -21.15 19.37 21.50
N LEU A 117 -21.20 18.21 22.18
CA LEU A 117 -20.05 17.29 22.25
C LEU A 117 -19.73 16.68 20.88
N GLU A 118 -20.75 16.34 20.08
CA GLU A 118 -20.58 15.89 18.70
C GLU A 118 -19.88 16.96 17.85
N GLN A 119 -20.30 18.22 17.99
CA GLN A 119 -19.66 19.34 17.32
C GLN A 119 -18.22 19.54 17.81
N ALA A 120 -17.96 19.44 19.12
CA ALA A 120 -16.59 19.53 19.68
C ALA A 120 -15.67 18.49 19.04
N VAL A 121 -16.11 17.23 18.99
CA VAL A 121 -15.38 16.13 18.34
C VAL A 121 -15.21 16.38 16.83
N GLY A 122 -16.18 17.00 16.17
CA GLY A 122 -16.08 17.44 14.77
C GLY A 122 -15.00 18.51 14.54
N VAL A 123 -14.87 19.48 15.45
CA VAL A 123 -13.89 20.56 15.38
C VAL A 123 -12.45 20.06 15.59
N TYR A 124 -12.26 19.06 16.47
CA TYR A 124 -10.95 18.47 16.75
C TYR A 124 -10.46 17.57 15.61
N ARG A 125 -9.82 18.10 14.57
CA ARG A 125 -9.38 17.33 13.38
C ARG A 125 -8.04 16.63 13.53
N GLY A 126 -7.24 16.99 14.53
CA GLY A 126 -5.92 16.45 14.81
C GLY A 126 -5.24 17.24 15.93
N ASP A 127 -4.01 16.85 16.29
CA ASP A 127 -3.24 17.53 17.32
C ASP A 127 -3.04 19.02 16.99
N LEU A 128 -2.87 19.84 18.04
CA LEU A 128 -2.56 21.26 17.90
C LEU A 128 -1.30 21.45 17.03
N LEU A 129 -1.41 22.26 15.97
CA LEU A 129 -0.31 22.55 15.04
C LEU A 129 0.33 21.28 14.44
N ASP A 130 -0.48 20.28 14.08
CA ASP A 130 0.05 19.07 13.45
C ASP A 130 0.97 19.39 12.25
N GLY A 131 2.08 18.65 12.16
CA GLY A 131 3.14 18.87 11.16
C GLY A 131 4.08 20.09 11.40
N LEU A 132 3.87 20.92 12.43
CA LEU A 132 4.78 22.03 12.77
C LEU A 132 5.81 21.61 13.84
N SER A 133 7.10 21.75 13.53
CA SER A 133 8.20 21.70 14.51
C SER A 133 9.17 22.86 14.27
N LEU A 134 9.59 23.50 15.38
CA LEU A 134 10.46 24.67 15.39
C LEU A 134 11.87 24.38 15.90
N ARG A 135 12.12 23.19 16.47
CA ARG A 135 13.40 22.79 17.09
C ARG A 135 13.88 23.79 18.15
N GLU A 136 12.95 24.36 18.92
CA GLU A 136 13.25 25.18 20.09
C GLU A 136 12.64 24.51 21.30
N GLU A 137 13.48 24.02 22.18
CA GLU A 137 13.03 23.20 23.31
C GLU A 137 11.92 23.88 24.15
N PRO A 138 12.01 25.19 24.48
CA PRO A 138 10.95 25.84 25.24
C PRO A 138 9.59 25.86 24.54
N PHE A 139 9.57 26.00 23.20
CA PHE A 139 8.34 25.98 22.42
C PHE A 139 7.80 24.56 22.26
N GLU A 140 8.67 23.59 21.98
CA GLU A 140 8.28 22.18 21.81
C GLU A 140 7.70 21.60 23.11
N GLU A 141 8.25 21.98 24.27
CA GLU A 141 7.72 21.59 25.57
C GLU A 141 6.34 22.22 25.83
N TRP A 142 6.18 23.52 25.57
CA TRP A 142 4.86 24.17 25.64
C TRP A 142 3.84 23.48 24.72
N LEU A 143 4.23 23.18 23.48
CA LEU A 143 3.36 22.54 22.49
C LEU A 143 2.96 21.13 22.94
N ARG A 144 3.88 20.37 23.54
CA ARG A 144 3.61 19.03 24.10
C ARG A 144 2.57 19.09 25.21
N VAL A 145 2.75 19.98 26.18
CA VAL A 145 1.80 20.18 27.30
C VAL A 145 0.41 20.54 26.78
N GLU A 146 0.35 21.42 25.80
CA GLU A 146 -0.92 21.91 25.27
C GLU A 146 -1.64 20.87 24.40
N ARG A 147 -0.90 20.10 23.59
CA ARG A 147 -1.45 18.94 22.86
C ARG A 147 -2.07 17.93 23.82
N GLU A 148 -1.38 17.61 24.90
CA GLU A 148 -1.87 16.68 25.91
C GLU A 148 -3.15 17.20 26.58
N ARG A 149 -3.19 18.49 26.94
CA ARG A 149 -4.37 19.13 27.53
C ARG A 149 -5.59 19.05 26.61
N LEU A 150 -5.42 19.42 25.33
CA LEU A 150 -6.52 19.40 24.35
C LEU A 150 -6.95 17.97 24.01
N ARG A 151 -6.00 17.02 23.97
CA ARG A 151 -6.30 15.59 23.82
C ARG A 151 -7.14 15.07 24.98
N ALA A 152 -6.78 15.39 26.22
CA ALA A 152 -7.55 15.00 27.40
C ALA A 152 -9.01 15.51 27.33
N ILE A 153 -9.23 16.72 26.79
CA ILE A 153 -10.57 17.28 26.60
C ILE A 153 -11.38 16.48 25.58
N VAL A 154 -10.81 16.15 24.39
CA VAL A 154 -11.56 15.39 23.37
C VAL A 154 -11.81 13.95 23.81
N VAL A 155 -10.86 13.34 24.53
CA VAL A 155 -11.00 12.02 25.16
C VAL A 155 -12.17 12.01 26.14
N SER A 156 -12.29 13.04 26.98
CA SER A 156 -13.42 13.21 27.91
C SER A 156 -14.75 13.41 27.18
N ALA A 157 -14.78 14.23 26.11
CA ALA A 157 -15.98 14.44 25.30
C ALA A 157 -16.45 13.14 24.62
N LEU A 158 -15.52 12.38 24.04
CA LEU A 158 -15.80 11.08 23.42
C LEU A 158 -16.30 10.06 24.44
N ASP A 159 -15.72 10.02 25.63
CA ASP A 159 -16.18 9.14 26.71
C ASP A 159 -17.65 9.41 27.09
N ARG A 160 -17.99 10.69 27.26
CA ARG A 160 -19.37 11.12 27.56
C ARG A 160 -20.34 10.78 26.42
N LEU A 161 -19.92 10.93 25.17
CA LEU A 161 -20.71 10.51 24.01
C LEU A 161 -20.90 8.99 23.95
N ILE A 162 -19.86 8.21 24.20
CA ILE A 162 -19.96 6.74 24.25
C ILE A 162 -20.97 6.32 25.32
N ASN A 163 -20.91 6.92 26.50
CA ASN A 163 -21.86 6.66 27.58
C ASN A 163 -23.30 7.05 27.18
N HIS A 164 -23.48 8.22 26.55
CA HIS A 164 -24.77 8.67 26.04
C HIS A 164 -25.36 7.70 25.01
N TYR A 165 -24.60 7.34 23.97
CA TYR A 165 -25.08 6.43 22.93
C TYR A 165 -25.30 5.01 23.44
N THR A 166 -24.49 4.56 24.40
CA THR A 166 -24.69 3.26 25.06
C THR A 166 -26.03 3.25 25.79
N ALA A 167 -26.36 4.31 26.53
CA ALA A 167 -27.65 4.43 27.23
C ALA A 167 -28.84 4.55 26.26
N ALA A 168 -28.66 5.27 25.14
CA ALA A 168 -29.69 5.42 24.11
C ALA A 168 -29.88 4.17 23.22
N GLY A 169 -28.95 3.20 23.28
CA GLY A 169 -28.94 2.04 22.38
C GLY A 169 -28.52 2.38 20.94
N ASP A 170 -27.97 3.57 20.69
CA ASP A 170 -27.44 3.96 19.38
C ASP A 170 -26.07 3.34 19.15
N THR A 171 -26.08 2.07 18.75
CA THR A 171 -24.87 1.29 18.50
C THR A 171 -24.02 1.86 17.37
N ALA A 172 -24.61 2.54 16.37
CA ALA A 172 -23.86 3.07 15.23
C ALA A 172 -23.00 4.27 15.64
N SER A 173 -23.57 5.19 16.40
CA SER A 173 -22.86 6.36 16.91
C SER A 173 -21.87 5.99 18.01
N CYS A 174 -22.21 5.03 18.87
CA CYS A 174 -21.29 4.46 19.85
C CYS A 174 -20.02 3.89 19.18
N ILE A 175 -20.17 3.13 18.08
CA ILE A 175 -19.02 2.58 17.35
C ILE A 175 -18.10 3.68 16.83
N ARG A 176 -18.66 4.73 16.20
CA ARG A 176 -17.86 5.84 15.66
C ARG A 176 -17.07 6.56 16.76
N ALA A 177 -17.73 6.86 17.89
CA ALA A 177 -17.09 7.53 19.02
C ALA A 177 -16.01 6.65 19.67
N ALA A 178 -16.30 5.37 19.93
CA ALA A 178 -15.36 4.45 20.56
C ALA A 178 -14.14 4.12 19.67
N MET A 179 -14.32 3.96 18.35
CA MET A 179 -13.18 3.80 17.43
C MET A 179 -12.26 5.02 17.44
N ARG A 180 -12.85 6.23 17.45
CA ARG A 180 -12.07 7.47 17.50
C ARG A 180 -11.32 7.63 18.82
N LEU A 181 -11.94 7.25 19.93
CA LEU A 181 -11.30 7.21 21.25
C LEU A 181 -10.10 6.24 21.26
N LEU A 182 -10.28 5.01 20.76
CA LEU A 182 -9.23 3.99 20.72
C LEU A 182 -8.07 4.32 19.77
N ALA A 183 -8.27 5.18 18.77
CA ALA A 183 -7.18 5.69 17.94
C ALA A 183 -6.23 6.60 18.74
N MET A 184 -6.74 7.30 19.76
CA MET A 184 -5.94 8.15 20.65
C MET A 184 -5.44 7.38 21.88
N GLU A 185 -6.30 6.54 22.45
CA GLU A 185 -6.04 5.80 23.69
C GLU A 185 -6.28 4.30 23.48
N PRO A 186 -5.34 3.56 22.83
CA PRO A 186 -5.53 2.15 22.49
C PRO A 186 -5.65 1.20 23.69
N LEU A 187 -5.32 1.68 24.89
CA LEU A 187 -5.31 0.89 26.12
C LEU A 187 -6.61 1.03 26.94
N ARG A 188 -7.60 1.78 26.44
CA ARG A 188 -8.88 2.02 27.10
C ARG A 188 -9.82 0.82 26.96
N GLU A 189 -9.80 -0.07 27.96
CA GLU A 189 -10.63 -1.28 27.97
C GLU A 189 -12.14 -1.00 27.96
N ASP A 190 -12.59 0.06 28.63
CA ASP A 190 -13.98 0.51 28.63
C ASP A 190 -14.50 0.83 27.22
N ALA A 191 -13.68 1.51 26.41
CA ALA A 191 -13.97 1.79 25.00
C ALA A 191 -14.03 0.50 24.16
N HIS A 192 -13.10 -0.43 24.39
CA HIS A 192 -13.16 -1.76 23.78
C HIS A 192 -14.44 -2.51 24.16
N ARG A 193 -14.83 -2.49 25.44
CA ARG A 193 -16.09 -3.10 25.92
C ARG A 193 -17.31 -2.45 25.27
N ALA A 194 -17.32 -1.14 25.09
CA ALA A 194 -18.41 -0.43 24.38
C ALA A 194 -18.54 -0.89 22.92
N LEU A 195 -17.42 -1.06 22.20
CA LEU A 195 -17.43 -1.66 20.86
C LEU A 195 -17.90 -3.10 20.85
N MET A 196 -17.42 -3.93 21.78
CA MET A 196 -17.86 -5.33 21.91
C MET A 196 -19.37 -5.43 22.10
N ARG A 197 -19.94 -4.63 23.01
CA ARG A 197 -21.39 -4.58 23.26
C ARG A 197 -22.15 -4.07 22.04
N SER A 198 -21.68 -3.02 21.39
CA SER A 198 -22.32 -2.43 20.21
C SER A 198 -22.33 -3.40 19.02
N TYR A 199 -21.22 -4.10 18.75
CA TYR A 199 -21.18 -5.14 17.72
C TYR A 199 -22.10 -6.31 18.05
N ALA A 200 -22.12 -6.76 19.30
CA ALA A 200 -23.00 -7.85 19.73
C ALA A 200 -24.49 -7.47 19.58
N ALA A 201 -24.87 -6.23 19.93
CA ALA A 201 -26.23 -5.71 19.79
C ALA A 201 -26.69 -5.64 18.32
N GLN A 202 -25.76 -5.45 17.38
CA GLN A 202 -26.03 -5.54 15.94
C GLN A 202 -26.03 -6.99 15.39
N GLY A 203 -25.95 -8.01 16.26
CA GLY A 203 -25.81 -9.42 15.86
C GLY A 203 -24.43 -9.79 15.33
N ARG A 204 -23.45 -8.87 15.36
CA ARG A 204 -22.09 -9.05 14.82
C ARG A 204 -21.14 -9.60 15.90
N ILE A 205 -21.50 -10.73 16.51
CA ILE A 205 -20.77 -11.31 17.65
C ILE A 205 -19.28 -11.59 17.30
N ASN A 206 -18.97 -12.00 16.07
CA ASN A 206 -17.58 -12.26 15.66
C ASN A 206 -16.70 -10.99 15.69
N LEU A 207 -17.26 -9.82 15.35
CA LEU A 207 -16.53 -8.55 15.47
C LEU A 207 -16.30 -8.19 16.93
N ALA A 208 -17.25 -8.48 17.81
CA ALA A 208 -17.07 -8.31 19.25
C ALA A 208 -15.97 -9.22 19.81
N LEU A 209 -15.89 -10.48 19.38
CA LEU A 209 -14.81 -11.39 19.78
C LEU A 209 -13.46 -10.93 19.22
N LYS A 210 -13.39 -10.47 17.97
CA LYS A 210 -12.15 -9.89 17.41
C LYS A 210 -11.73 -8.62 18.15
N GLN A 211 -12.68 -7.81 18.59
CA GLN A 211 -12.40 -6.59 19.34
C GLN A 211 -11.75 -6.88 20.71
N TYR A 212 -12.15 -7.97 21.36
CA TYR A 212 -11.47 -8.46 22.56
C TYR A 212 -10.01 -8.83 22.28
N GLU A 213 -9.74 -9.52 21.17
CA GLU A 213 -8.37 -9.88 20.80
C GLU A 213 -7.50 -8.65 20.55
N LEU A 214 -8.03 -7.62 19.90
CA LEU A 214 -7.33 -6.34 19.72
C LEU A 214 -7.01 -5.66 21.06
N CYS A 215 -7.95 -5.68 22.00
CA CYS A 215 -7.73 -5.16 23.36
C CYS A 215 -6.62 -5.93 24.09
N ARG A 216 -6.69 -7.28 24.03
CA ARG A 216 -5.69 -8.16 24.63
C ARG A 216 -4.29 -7.93 24.05
N GLU A 217 -4.19 -7.82 22.73
CA GLU A 217 -2.93 -7.56 22.04
C GLU A 217 -2.33 -6.19 22.41
N ALA A 218 -3.15 -5.14 22.47
CA ALA A 218 -2.71 -3.79 22.85
C ALA A 218 -2.15 -3.75 24.29
N LEU A 219 -2.89 -4.29 25.26
CA LEU A 219 -2.46 -4.36 26.67
C LEU A 219 -1.22 -5.23 26.86
N GLN A 220 -1.14 -6.37 26.16
CA GLN A 220 0.01 -7.25 26.24
C GLN A 220 1.27 -6.60 25.66
N ARG A 221 1.14 -5.85 24.56
CA ARG A 221 2.27 -5.19 23.90
C ARG A 221 2.82 -4.03 24.72
N GLU A 222 1.95 -3.12 25.17
CA GLU A 222 2.39 -1.88 25.83
C GLU A 222 2.62 -2.05 27.34
N LEU A 223 1.77 -2.82 28.02
CA LEU A 223 1.78 -2.93 29.48
C LEU A 223 2.15 -4.33 30.00
N ARG A 224 2.18 -5.35 29.12
CA ARG A 224 2.34 -6.77 29.49
C ARG A 224 1.29 -7.25 30.49
N LEU A 225 0.09 -6.68 30.39
CA LEU A 225 -1.06 -7.02 31.24
C LEU A 225 -2.10 -7.81 30.43
N MET A 226 -2.89 -8.60 31.14
CA MET A 226 -4.11 -9.22 30.60
C MET A 226 -5.29 -8.26 30.74
N PRO A 227 -6.32 -8.37 29.87
CA PRO A 227 -7.55 -7.60 30.03
C PRO A 227 -8.19 -7.80 31.40
N GLU A 228 -8.83 -6.74 31.90
CA GLU A 228 -9.62 -6.73 33.12
C GLU A 228 -10.63 -7.88 33.16
N ALA A 229 -11.02 -8.28 34.37
CA ALA A 229 -12.03 -9.31 34.56
C ALA A 229 -13.36 -8.97 33.86
N GLU A 230 -13.76 -7.69 33.85
CA GLU A 230 -14.97 -7.24 33.16
C GLU A 230 -14.90 -7.52 31.64
N THR A 231 -13.76 -7.21 31.02
CA THR A 231 -13.50 -7.41 29.59
C THR A 231 -13.48 -8.90 29.23
N ARG A 232 -12.84 -9.72 30.07
CA ARG A 232 -12.80 -11.18 29.91
C ARG A 232 -14.18 -11.83 30.07
N ASN A 233 -14.94 -11.43 31.09
CA ASN A 233 -16.29 -11.94 31.33
C ASN A 233 -17.23 -11.61 30.17
N LEU A 234 -17.14 -10.38 29.62
CA LEU A 234 -17.91 -10.00 28.43
C LEU A 234 -17.54 -10.88 27.23
N HIS A 235 -16.27 -11.16 27.01
CA HIS A 235 -15.82 -12.06 25.96
C HIS A 235 -16.39 -13.49 26.14
N GLU A 236 -16.35 -14.02 27.37
CA GLU A 236 -16.90 -15.34 27.69
C GLU A 236 -18.42 -15.41 27.49
N ASP A 237 -19.18 -14.41 27.94
CA ASP A 237 -20.63 -14.32 27.73
C ASP A 237 -20.97 -14.25 26.23
N LEU A 238 -20.26 -13.40 25.47
CA LEU A 238 -20.46 -13.30 24.02
C LEU A 238 -20.11 -14.60 23.30
N ARG A 239 -19.06 -15.31 23.74
CA ARG A 239 -18.71 -16.63 23.24
C ARG A 239 -19.79 -17.66 23.58
N ALA A 240 -20.35 -17.62 24.79
CA ALA A 240 -21.45 -18.48 25.20
C ALA A 240 -22.72 -18.20 24.37
N ARG A 241 -23.13 -16.94 24.19
CA ARG A 241 -24.27 -16.55 23.33
C ARG A 241 -24.11 -17.01 21.89
N ARG A 242 -22.89 -16.96 21.34
CA ARG A 242 -22.58 -17.52 20.02
C ARG A 242 -22.86 -19.03 19.95
N THR A 243 -22.60 -19.75 21.04
CA THR A 243 -22.80 -21.20 21.13
C THR A 243 -24.22 -21.61 21.55
N ALA A 244 -24.95 -20.74 22.27
CA ALA A 244 -26.28 -20.99 22.82
C ALA A 244 -27.44 -20.44 21.95
N SER A 245 -27.16 -19.64 20.91
CA SER A 245 -28.21 -19.16 19.99
C SER A 245 -28.90 -20.36 19.33
N PRO A 246 -30.20 -20.60 19.57
CA PRO A 246 -30.89 -21.76 19.02
C PRO A 246 -31.01 -21.60 17.50
N ALA A 247 -30.51 -22.58 16.76
CA ALA A 247 -30.89 -22.79 15.38
C ALA A 247 -32.42 -22.77 15.29
N ARG A 248 -32.99 -21.80 14.56
CA ARG A 248 -34.42 -21.80 14.25
C ARG A 248 -34.76 -23.09 13.48
N PRO A 249 -35.94 -23.70 13.71
CA PRO A 249 -36.29 -24.96 13.09
C PRO A 249 -36.30 -24.83 11.57
N SER A 250 -35.67 -25.79 10.91
CA SER A 250 -35.67 -25.95 9.46
C SER A 250 -37.10 -26.07 8.93
N ALA A 251 -37.55 -25.07 8.17
CA ALA A 251 -38.49 -25.35 7.11
C ALA A 251 -37.75 -26.20 6.08
N SER A 252 -38.35 -27.35 5.76
CA SER A 252 -37.85 -28.34 4.82
C SER A 252 -37.29 -27.73 3.52
N GLY A 253 -36.04 -28.08 3.18
CA GLY A 253 -35.55 -28.00 1.80
C GLY A 253 -34.34 -27.11 1.50
N ALA A 254 -33.55 -26.66 2.48
CA ALA A 254 -32.30 -25.94 2.19
C ALA A 254 -31.08 -26.65 2.83
N GLU A 255 -30.09 -26.96 2.00
CA GLU A 255 -28.79 -27.52 2.37
C GLU A 255 -28.06 -26.71 3.46
N PRO A 256 -27.20 -27.34 4.29
CA PRO A 256 -26.52 -26.66 5.40
C PRO A 256 -25.62 -25.52 4.92
N GLU A 257 -25.68 -24.39 5.62
CA GLU A 257 -24.80 -23.23 5.39
C GLU A 257 -23.32 -23.68 5.54
N PRO A 258 -22.45 -23.48 4.54
CA PRO A 258 -21.10 -24.02 4.57
C PRO A 258 -20.25 -23.33 5.64
N LYS A 259 -19.53 -24.12 6.43
CA LYS A 259 -18.46 -23.65 7.32
C LYS A 259 -17.51 -22.76 6.52
N ARG A 260 -17.24 -21.55 7.01
CA ARG A 260 -16.26 -20.64 6.39
C ARG A 260 -14.91 -21.35 6.28
N PRO A 261 -14.21 -21.27 5.14
CA PRO A 261 -12.89 -21.89 4.99
C PRO A 261 -11.89 -21.33 6.00
N PRO A 262 -10.98 -22.16 6.55
CA PRO A 262 -9.94 -21.68 7.43
C PRO A 262 -8.94 -20.79 6.66
N THR A 263 -8.55 -19.67 7.29
CA THR A 263 -7.47 -18.80 6.78
C THR A 263 -6.14 -19.25 7.36
N HIS A 264 -5.16 -19.42 6.48
CA HIS A 264 -3.80 -19.83 6.78
C HIS A 264 -2.81 -18.69 6.47
N TYR A 265 -1.59 -18.81 6.99
CA TYR A 265 -0.55 -17.80 6.82
C TYR A 265 0.78 -18.47 6.50
N VAL A 266 1.49 -17.94 5.51
CA VAL A 266 2.88 -18.30 5.18
C VAL A 266 3.77 -17.07 5.23
N LYS A 267 5.03 -17.23 5.63
CA LYS A 267 5.99 -16.13 5.68
C LYS A 267 6.75 -15.99 4.36
N SER A 268 6.70 -14.79 3.77
CA SER A 268 7.43 -14.43 2.55
C SER A 268 8.24 -13.15 2.79
N SER A 269 9.57 -13.25 2.73
CA SER A 269 10.50 -12.12 2.95
C SER A 269 10.20 -11.29 4.21
N GLY A 270 9.81 -11.94 5.31
CA GLY A 270 9.49 -11.27 6.58
C GLY A 270 8.02 -10.92 6.79
N VAL A 271 7.18 -11.03 5.76
CA VAL A 271 5.76 -10.64 5.74
C VAL A 271 4.87 -11.88 5.83
N ASN A 272 3.80 -11.85 6.62
CA ASN A 272 2.79 -12.90 6.64
C ASN A 272 1.77 -12.71 5.51
N ILE A 273 1.64 -13.73 4.67
CA ILE A 273 0.70 -13.77 3.54
C ILE A 273 -0.45 -14.69 3.90
N ALA A 274 -1.65 -14.13 3.98
CA ALA A 274 -2.88 -14.84 4.24
C ALA A 274 -3.37 -15.55 2.97
N TYR A 275 -3.82 -16.80 3.12
CA TYR A 275 -4.41 -17.57 2.04
C TYR A 275 -5.52 -18.51 2.55
N GLN A 276 -6.38 -18.95 1.63
CA GLN A 276 -7.41 -19.97 1.86
C GLN A 276 -7.34 -21.02 0.76
N VAL A 277 -7.62 -22.27 1.11
CA VAL A 277 -7.78 -23.36 0.16
C VAL A 277 -9.21 -23.91 0.25
N THR A 278 -9.87 -24.01 -0.89
CA THR A 278 -11.23 -24.54 -1.01
C THR A 278 -11.38 -25.43 -2.22
N GLY A 279 -12.26 -26.43 -2.15
CA GLY A 279 -12.39 -27.43 -3.20
C GLY A 279 -11.29 -28.49 -3.14
N ASP A 280 -11.57 -29.61 -3.78
CA ASP A 280 -10.75 -30.83 -3.81
C ASP A 280 -10.60 -31.37 -5.24
N GLY A 281 -10.89 -30.52 -6.24
CA GLY A 281 -10.74 -30.86 -7.64
C GLY A 281 -9.29 -31.13 -8.05
N PRO A 282 -9.07 -31.83 -9.18
CA PRO A 282 -7.75 -32.33 -9.58
C PRO A 282 -6.79 -31.24 -10.10
N VAL A 283 -7.30 -30.04 -10.37
CA VAL A 283 -6.52 -28.90 -10.85
C VAL A 283 -6.19 -27.99 -9.68
N ASP A 284 -4.92 -27.70 -9.45
CA ASP A 284 -4.53 -26.57 -8.59
C ASP A 284 -4.78 -25.27 -9.35
N LEU A 285 -5.56 -24.37 -8.78
CA LEU A 285 -5.88 -23.07 -9.36
C LEU A 285 -5.63 -21.98 -8.33
N VAL A 286 -4.61 -21.15 -8.52
CA VAL A 286 -4.37 -19.99 -7.65
C VAL A 286 -5.03 -18.74 -8.23
N TYR A 287 -5.95 -18.15 -7.47
CA TYR A 287 -6.59 -16.88 -7.79
C TYR A 287 -5.83 -15.73 -7.13
N VAL A 288 -5.23 -14.89 -7.97
CA VAL A 288 -4.54 -13.65 -7.58
C VAL A 288 -5.48 -12.46 -7.87
N PRO A 289 -6.03 -11.82 -6.82
CA PRO A 289 -7.06 -10.80 -7.00
C PRO A 289 -6.48 -9.49 -7.55
N GLY A 290 -7.40 -8.60 -7.97
CA GLY A 290 -7.10 -7.21 -8.35
C GLY A 290 -6.74 -6.31 -7.17
N TRP A 291 -6.79 -4.99 -7.38
CA TRP A 291 -6.25 -3.95 -6.49
C TRP A 291 -6.29 -4.24 -4.97
N VAL A 292 -7.48 -4.38 -4.37
CA VAL A 292 -7.63 -4.72 -2.95
C VAL A 292 -8.49 -5.97 -2.78
N SER A 293 -8.17 -6.79 -1.78
CA SER A 293 -8.92 -8.00 -1.47
C SER A 293 -9.09 -8.27 0.01
N ASN A 294 -10.08 -9.12 0.34
CA ASN A 294 -10.25 -9.68 1.66
C ASN A 294 -10.83 -11.10 1.57
N LEU A 295 -10.07 -12.09 2.04
CA LEU A 295 -10.44 -13.51 1.98
C LEU A 295 -11.75 -13.83 2.70
N ASP A 296 -11.93 -13.31 3.92
CA ASP A 296 -13.09 -13.60 4.77
C ASP A 296 -14.35 -12.90 4.27
N LEU A 297 -14.25 -11.61 3.93
CA LEU A 297 -15.40 -10.82 3.49
C LEU A 297 -15.87 -11.17 2.08
N ALA A 298 -15.02 -11.79 1.25
CA ALA A 298 -15.44 -12.33 -0.04
C ALA A 298 -16.58 -13.34 0.08
N TRP A 299 -16.61 -14.13 1.17
CA TRP A 299 -17.68 -15.10 1.42
C TRP A 299 -19.00 -14.46 1.89
N ALA A 300 -18.98 -13.18 2.28
CA ALA A 300 -20.17 -12.47 2.75
C ALA A 300 -21.05 -11.95 1.61
N SER A 301 -20.54 -11.82 0.38
CA SER A 301 -21.38 -11.58 -0.81
C SER A 301 -21.85 -12.92 -1.36
N PRO A 302 -23.16 -13.17 -1.48
CA PRO A 302 -23.68 -14.38 -2.12
C PRO A 302 -23.19 -14.56 -3.56
N ARG A 303 -23.06 -13.45 -4.31
CA ARG A 303 -22.57 -13.48 -5.70
C ARG A 303 -21.11 -13.89 -5.77
N PHE A 304 -20.27 -13.31 -4.92
CA PHE A 304 -18.86 -13.66 -4.92
C PHE A 304 -18.65 -15.08 -4.38
N ALA A 305 -19.30 -15.45 -3.28
CA ALA A 305 -19.26 -16.80 -2.74
C ALA A 305 -19.72 -17.86 -3.77
N HIS A 306 -20.71 -17.56 -4.62
CA HIS A 306 -21.13 -18.42 -5.72
C HIS A 306 -19.99 -18.69 -6.71
N VAL A 307 -19.33 -17.63 -7.20
CA VAL A 307 -18.16 -17.77 -8.11
C VAL A 307 -17.06 -18.61 -7.48
N LEU A 308 -16.73 -18.36 -6.21
CA LEU A 308 -15.70 -19.10 -5.48
C LEU A 308 -16.05 -20.58 -5.34
N LYS A 309 -17.31 -20.91 -5.01
CA LYS A 309 -17.80 -22.30 -4.97
C LYS A 309 -17.72 -22.96 -6.35
N ARG A 310 -18.10 -22.25 -7.42
CA ARG A 310 -18.03 -22.81 -8.78
C ARG A 310 -16.60 -23.07 -9.23
N LEU A 311 -15.66 -22.17 -8.94
CA LEU A 311 -14.24 -22.40 -9.17
C LEU A 311 -13.73 -23.62 -8.37
N GLY A 312 -14.07 -23.70 -7.08
CA GLY A 312 -13.70 -24.82 -6.20
C GLY A 312 -14.34 -26.16 -6.57
N SER A 313 -15.43 -26.18 -7.36
CA SER A 313 -16.10 -27.43 -7.75
C SER A 313 -15.31 -28.28 -8.76
N PHE A 314 -14.28 -27.71 -9.41
CA PHE A 314 -13.42 -28.43 -10.36
C PHE A 314 -11.93 -28.25 -10.09
N SER A 315 -11.57 -27.48 -9.05
CA SER A 315 -10.19 -27.18 -8.70
C SER A 315 -9.99 -27.22 -7.19
N ARG A 316 -8.74 -27.49 -6.76
CA ARG A 316 -8.26 -27.05 -5.46
C ARG A 316 -7.94 -25.56 -5.60
N LEU A 317 -8.93 -24.74 -5.28
CA LEU A 317 -8.86 -23.28 -5.40
C LEU A 317 -8.05 -22.70 -4.26
N ILE A 318 -6.91 -22.10 -4.58
CA ILE A 318 -6.00 -21.40 -3.68
C ILE A 318 -6.26 -19.91 -3.85
N ARG A 319 -6.64 -19.21 -2.78
CA ARG A 319 -6.90 -17.77 -2.80
C ARG A 319 -5.94 -17.07 -1.87
N ILE A 320 -5.44 -15.90 -2.27
CA ILE A 320 -4.50 -15.12 -1.48
C ILE A 320 -5.03 -13.70 -1.26
N ASP A 321 -4.75 -13.13 -0.09
CA ASP A 321 -4.70 -11.68 0.06
C ASP A 321 -3.26 -11.24 -0.18
N LYS A 322 -3.04 -10.33 -1.12
CA LYS A 322 -1.68 -9.87 -1.45
C LYS A 322 -1.12 -9.09 -0.26
N ARG A 323 0.21 -9.08 -0.09
CA ARG A 323 0.87 -8.23 0.92
C ARG A 323 0.34 -6.79 0.85
N GLY A 324 0.08 -6.18 2.00
CA GLY A 324 -0.53 -4.85 2.08
C GLY A 324 -2.07 -4.83 1.95
N THR A 325 -2.73 -5.97 1.75
CA THR A 325 -4.19 -6.04 1.59
C THR A 325 -4.82 -7.11 2.48
N GLY A 326 -6.10 -6.91 2.82
CA GLY A 326 -6.94 -7.92 3.42
C GLY A 326 -6.44 -8.42 4.77
N LEU A 327 -6.30 -9.74 4.89
CA LEU A 327 -5.83 -10.42 6.09
C LEU A 327 -4.31 -10.60 6.14
N SER A 328 -3.58 -10.30 5.06
CA SER A 328 -2.11 -10.29 5.05
C SER A 328 -1.57 -9.09 5.85
N ASP A 329 -0.31 -9.15 6.24
CA ASP A 329 0.35 -8.03 6.93
C ASP A 329 0.23 -6.73 6.09
N ARG A 330 -0.07 -5.63 6.78
CA ARG A 330 -0.25 -4.29 6.22
C ARG A 330 0.98 -3.41 6.48
N ASN A 331 1.02 -2.21 5.90
CA ASN A 331 2.11 -1.24 6.04
C ASN A 331 3.48 -1.77 5.58
N VAL A 332 3.51 -2.53 4.48
CA VAL A 332 4.71 -3.20 3.96
C VAL A 332 5.54 -2.34 2.99
N GLY A 333 5.26 -1.04 2.90
CA GLY A 333 5.86 -0.13 1.91
C GLY A 333 5.33 -0.37 0.49
N LEU A 334 6.12 0.00 -0.53
CA LEU A 334 5.83 -0.23 -1.95
C LEU A 334 6.60 -1.47 -2.43
N PRO A 335 6.01 -2.68 -2.37
CA PRO A 335 6.73 -3.89 -2.73
C PRO A 335 7.00 -3.96 -4.24
N THR A 336 8.10 -4.58 -4.66
CA THR A 336 8.34 -4.82 -6.09
C THR A 336 7.37 -5.86 -6.66
N LEU A 337 7.20 -5.86 -7.98
CA LEU A 337 6.35 -6.86 -8.65
C LEU A 337 6.89 -8.28 -8.39
N GLU A 338 8.22 -8.42 -8.43
CA GLU A 338 8.93 -9.64 -8.03
C GLU A 338 8.60 -10.06 -6.59
N GLN A 339 8.63 -9.15 -5.62
CA GLN A 339 8.33 -9.48 -4.22
C GLN A 339 6.91 -10.00 -4.03
N ARG A 340 5.93 -9.48 -4.77
CA ARG A 340 4.55 -9.95 -4.72
C ARG A 340 4.38 -11.28 -5.46
N MET A 341 5.07 -11.47 -6.59
CA MET A 341 5.15 -12.76 -7.28
C MET A 341 5.71 -13.86 -6.37
N GLU A 342 6.75 -13.54 -5.59
CA GLU A 342 7.33 -14.48 -4.62
C GLU A 342 6.37 -14.85 -3.47
N ASP A 343 5.38 -14.00 -3.14
CA ASP A 343 4.31 -14.37 -2.20
C ASP A 343 3.45 -15.50 -2.76
N VAL A 344 3.10 -15.41 -4.04
CA VAL A 344 2.37 -16.48 -4.73
C VAL A 344 3.17 -17.77 -4.65
N ARG A 345 4.48 -17.71 -4.94
CA ARG A 345 5.36 -18.89 -4.84
C ARG A 345 5.40 -19.46 -3.43
N ALA A 346 5.55 -18.62 -2.41
CA ALA A 346 5.58 -19.05 -1.01
C ALA A 346 4.28 -19.76 -0.60
N VAL A 347 3.13 -19.24 -1.02
CA VAL A 347 1.82 -19.89 -0.77
C VAL A 347 1.72 -21.22 -1.50
N LEU A 348 2.14 -21.29 -2.77
CA LEU A 348 2.13 -22.54 -3.54
C LEU A 348 3.02 -23.61 -2.91
N ASP A 349 4.20 -23.22 -2.42
CA ASP A 349 5.13 -24.13 -1.73
C ASP A 349 4.52 -24.63 -0.40
N ASP A 350 3.87 -23.77 0.39
CA ASP A 350 3.22 -24.13 1.66
C ASP A 350 2.01 -25.07 1.46
N VAL A 351 1.26 -24.88 0.37
CA VAL A 351 0.13 -25.75 -0.03
C VAL A 351 0.60 -27.05 -0.70
N GLY A 352 1.89 -27.15 -1.05
CA GLY A 352 2.46 -28.29 -1.76
C GLY A 352 2.02 -28.38 -3.23
N SER A 353 1.76 -27.24 -3.87
CA SER A 353 1.42 -27.16 -5.29
C SER A 353 2.67 -27.05 -6.16
N ASN A 354 3.05 -28.15 -6.81
CA ASN A 354 4.25 -28.19 -7.65
C ASN A 354 4.04 -27.56 -9.03
N ARG A 355 2.82 -27.61 -9.58
CA ARG A 355 2.48 -27.00 -10.86
C ARG A 355 1.01 -26.56 -10.83
N THR A 356 0.75 -25.28 -11.03
CA THR A 356 -0.57 -24.67 -10.81
C THR A 356 -1.07 -23.90 -12.03
N ALA A 357 -2.39 -23.81 -12.21
CA ALA A 357 -2.98 -22.82 -13.09
C ALA A 357 -3.03 -21.47 -12.36
N LEU A 358 -2.47 -20.43 -12.97
CA LEU A 358 -2.50 -19.06 -12.44
C LEU A 358 -3.73 -18.36 -12.96
N PHE A 359 -4.53 -17.77 -12.07
CA PHE A 359 -5.67 -16.93 -12.43
C PHE A 359 -5.47 -15.52 -11.87
N GLY A 360 -4.99 -14.61 -12.72
CA GLY A 360 -4.79 -13.19 -12.39
C GLY A 360 -5.96 -12.33 -12.86
N SER A 361 -6.51 -11.53 -11.96
CA SER A 361 -7.55 -10.53 -12.27
C SER A 361 -7.01 -9.12 -12.08
N SER A 362 -7.24 -8.22 -13.04
CA SER A 362 -6.81 -6.81 -12.93
C SER A 362 -5.30 -6.69 -12.67
N GLU A 363 -4.91 -5.92 -11.66
CA GLU A 363 -3.55 -5.79 -11.12
C GLU A 363 -2.89 -7.14 -10.74
N GLY A 364 -3.67 -8.20 -10.45
CA GLY A 364 -3.15 -9.55 -10.25
C GLY A 364 -2.59 -10.18 -11.53
N GLY A 365 -2.96 -9.67 -12.71
CA GLY A 365 -2.52 -10.12 -14.02
C GLY A 365 -1.01 -9.95 -14.25
N PRO A 366 -0.43 -8.74 -14.15
CA PRO A 366 1.02 -8.51 -14.25
C PRO A 366 1.87 -9.43 -13.37
N MET A 367 1.38 -9.75 -12.17
CA MET A 367 2.05 -10.67 -11.25
C MET A 367 2.07 -12.10 -11.78
N CYS A 368 0.93 -12.57 -12.31
CA CYS A 368 0.84 -13.89 -12.92
C CYS A 368 1.62 -13.98 -14.24
N LEU A 369 1.69 -12.90 -15.02
CA LEU A 369 2.51 -12.79 -16.22
C LEU A 369 4.01 -12.97 -15.88
N LEU A 370 4.50 -12.25 -14.87
CA LEU A 370 5.88 -12.39 -14.40
C LEU A 370 6.15 -13.79 -13.84
N PHE A 371 5.22 -14.37 -13.07
CA PHE A 371 5.34 -15.72 -12.55
C PHE A 371 5.45 -16.75 -13.69
N ALA A 372 4.55 -16.67 -14.68
CA ALA A 372 4.51 -17.61 -15.80
C ALA A 372 5.78 -17.56 -16.66
N ALA A 373 6.36 -16.36 -16.84
CA ALA A 373 7.60 -16.18 -17.57
C ALA A 373 8.83 -16.70 -16.79
N THR A 374 8.83 -16.52 -15.46
CA THR A 374 9.98 -16.86 -14.59
C THR A 374 9.97 -18.35 -14.18
N TYR A 375 8.79 -18.90 -13.91
CA TYR A 375 8.59 -20.27 -13.44
C TYR A 375 7.63 -21.07 -14.34
N PRO A 376 7.92 -21.22 -15.64
CA PRO A 376 7.06 -21.96 -16.57
C PRO A 376 6.88 -23.43 -16.17
N GLU A 377 7.87 -24.03 -15.51
CA GLU A 377 7.81 -25.39 -14.97
C GLU A 377 6.83 -25.54 -13.79
N ARG A 378 6.62 -24.46 -13.04
CA ARG A 378 5.63 -24.38 -11.95
C ARG A 378 4.26 -23.93 -12.45
N THR A 379 4.12 -23.60 -13.74
CA THR A 379 2.90 -23.03 -14.32
C THR A 379 2.25 -24.02 -15.29
N ALA A 380 1.03 -24.45 -14.99
CA ALA A 380 0.24 -25.34 -15.84
C ALA A 380 -0.44 -24.57 -16.97
N ALA A 381 -1.02 -23.41 -16.63
CA ALA A 381 -1.74 -22.53 -17.53
C ALA A 381 -1.84 -21.13 -16.90
N LEU A 382 -2.10 -20.12 -17.72
CA LEU A 382 -2.32 -18.75 -17.31
C LEU A 382 -3.72 -18.27 -17.75
N VAL A 383 -4.50 -17.75 -16.80
CA VAL A 383 -5.82 -17.16 -17.03
C VAL A 383 -5.77 -15.71 -16.59
N LEU A 384 -6.16 -14.80 -17.48
CA LEU A 384 -6.17 -13.35 -17.24
C LEU A 384 -7.57 -12.81 -17.45
N THR A 385 -8.12 -12.08 -16.46
CA THR A 385 -9.41 -11.39 -16.61
C THR A 385 -9.25 -9.90 -16.36
N GLY A 386 -9.61 -9.06 -17.35
CA GLY A 386 -9.52 -7.61 -17.22
C GLY A 386 -8.14 -7.16 -16.75
N ALA A 387 -7.07 -7.80 -17.26
CA ALA A 387 -5.69 -7.53 -16.90
C ALA A 387 -5.02 -6.62 -17.93
N TYR A 388 -3.90 -6.01 -17.54
CA TYR A 388 -3.17 -5.05 -18.37
C TYR A 388 -1.67 -5.36 -18.38
N ALA A 389 -0.96 -4.94 -19.42
CA ALA A 389 0.50 -5.03 -19.50
C ALA A 389 1.20 -3.78 -18.97
N ARG A 390 0.54 -2.62 -19.00
CA ARG A 390 1.08 -1.35 -18.52
C ARG A 390 0.01 -0.50 -17.86
N GLY A 391 0.32 0.09 -16.71
CA GLY A 391 -0.66 0.82 -15.89
C GLY A 391 -0.94 2.27 -16.34
N THR A 392 -0.08 2.86 -17.17
CA THR A 392 -0.17 4.26 -17.61
C THR A 392 0.00 4.41 -19.11
N TRP A 393 -0.65 5.44 -19.65
CA TRP A 393 -0.59 5.81 -21.06
C TRP A 393 0.84 5.92 -21.58
N SER A 394 1.06 5.38 -22.78
CA SER A 394 2.23 5.68 -23.61
C SER A 394 1.81 5.70 -25.07
N LYS A 395 2.66 6.26 -25.95
CA LYS A 395 2.37 6.36 -27.39
C LYS A 395 2.04 5.02 -28.05
N ASP A 396 2.68 3.96 -27.57
CA ASP A 396 2.57 2.57 -28.01
C ASP A 396 1.62 1.73 -27.13
N TYR A 397 1.01 2.33 -26.10
CA TYR A 397 -0.03 1.74 -25.24
C TYR A 397 -1.10 2.81 -24.93
N PRO A 398 -1.80 3.36 -25.95
CA PRO A 398 -2.58 4.60 -25.82
C PRO A 398 -3.92 4.45 -25.10
N TRP A 399 -4.28 3.24 -24.67
CA TRP A 399 -5.58 2.91 -24.10
C TRP A 399 -5.58 2.92 -22.56
N ALA A 400 -4.41 2.76 -21.94
CA ALA A 400 -4.23 2.99 -20.50
C ALA A 400 -4.58 4.42 -20.10
N ARG A 401 -4.82 4.60 -18.80
CA ARG A 401 -5.12 5.91 -18.19
C ARG A 401 -3.94 6.86 -18.32
N THR A 402 -4.25 8.12 -18.61
CA THR A 402 -3.30 9.23 -18.55
C THR A 402 -2.94 9.56 -17.10
N VAL A 403 -1.83 10.29 -16.91
CA VAL A 403 -1.40 10.75 -15.57
C VAL A 403 -2.49 11.59 -14.90
N ASP A 404 -3.21 12.43 -15.66
CA ASP A 404 -4.28 13.26 -15.14
C ASP A 404 -5.51 12.45 -14.71
N GLU A 405 -5.90 11.44 -15.49
CA GLU A 405 -6.99 10.51 -15.12
C GLU A 405 -6.63 9.70 -13.87
N VAL A 406 -5.38 9.23 -13.76
CA VAL A 406 -4.89 8.53 -12.57
C VAL A 406 -4.94 9.44 -11.35
N GLN A 407 -4.52 10.71 -11.48
CA GLN A 407 -4.57 11.65 -10.37
C GLN A 407 -6.02 11.94 -9.95
N GLN A 408 -6.94 12.05 -10.89
CA GLN A 408 -8.37 12.22 -10.60
C GLN A 408 -8.96 11.02 -9.83
N ASP A 409 -8.56 9.79 -10.19
CA ASP A 409 -8.96 8.60 -9.43
C ASP A 409 -8.43 8.65 -8.00
N ILE A 410 -7.16 9.02 -7.81
CA ILE A 410 -6.53 9.14 -6.50
C ILE A 410 -7.25 10.18 -5.64
N ASP A 411 -7.55 11.36 -6.20
CA ASP A 411 -8.28 12.41 -5.50
C ASP A 411 -9.70 11.94 -5.10
N THR A 412 -10.31 11.08 -5.92
CA THR A 412 -11.61 10.47 -5.62
C THR A 412 -11.49 9.50 -4.46
N VAL A 413 -10.50 8.60 -4.50
CA VAL A 413 -10.20 7.65 -3.41
C VAL A 413 -9.96 8.41 -2.11
N GLU A 414 -9.14 9.45 -2.11
CA GLU A 414 -8.85 10.24 -0.91
C GLU A 414 -10.11 10.83 -0.26
N ARG A 415 -11.08 11.25 -1.07
CA ARG A 415 -12.32 11.88 -0.60
C ARG A 415 -13.43 10.90 -0.25
N GLN A 416 -13.49 9.76 -0.92
CA GLN A 416 -14.66 8.89 -0.96
C GLN A 416 -14.35 7.43 -0.60
N TRP A 417 -13.13 7.10 -0.14
CA TRP A 417 -12.72 5.72 0.08
C TRP A 417 -13.72 4.90 0.91
N GLY A 418 -14.28 3.89 0.26
CA GLY A 418 -15.23 2.99 0.89
C GLY A 418 -16.61 3.60 1.07
N GLU A 419 -16.96 4.65 0.34
CA GLU A 419 -18.34 5.11 0.22
C GLU A 419 -19.08 4.31 -0.87
N PRO A 420 -20.42 4.23 -0.81
CA PRO A 420 -21.26 3.55 -1.80
C PRO A 420 -21.01 3.92 -3.29
N ALA A 421 -20.36 5.05 -3.56
CA ALA A 421 -20.09 5.55 -4.91
C ALA A 421 -18.94 4.81 -5.64
N ASP A 422 -18.03 4.13 -4.91
CA ASP A 422 -16.82 3.50 -5.47
C ASP A 422 -17.11 2.30 -6.38
N MET A 423 -18.34 1.76 -6.37
CA MET A 423 -18.77 0.65 -7.23
C MET A 423 -18.99 1.05 -8.70
N ARG A 424 -19.10 2.35 -9.02
CA ARG A 424 -19.46 2.88 -10.35
C ARG A 424 -18.59 2.38 -11.50
N ASN A 425 -17.33 2.08 -11.22
CA ASN A 425 -16.38 1.56 -12.20
C ASN A 425 -16.13 0.06 -12.04
N ALA A 426 -16.19 -0.47 -10.80
CA ALA A 426 -15.94 -1.88 -10.50
C ALA A 426 -17.05 -2.81 -10.97
N ALA A 427 -18.30 -2.48 -10.64
CA ALA A 427 -19.47 -3.28 -10.95
C ALA A 427 -20.67 -2.37 -11.24
N PRO A 428 -20.67 -1.61 -12.36
CA PRO A 428 -21.75 -0.70 -12.69
C PRO A 428 -23.15 -1.35 -12.71
N SER A 429 -23.24 -2.66 -12.97
CA SER A 429 -24.52 -3.40 -12.94
C SER A 429 -25.14 -3.49 -11.54
N LEU A 430 -24.32 -3.44 -10.49
CA LEU A 430 -24.75 -3.69 -9.11
C LEU A 430 -25.02 -2.39 -8.32
N ILE A 431 -24.81 -1.22 -8.92
CA ILE A 431 -24.88 0.07 -8.22
C ILE A 431 -26.25 0.37 -7.60
N GLU A 432 -27.33 -0.08 -8.24
CA GLU A 432 -28.70 0.10 -7.76
C GLU A 432 -29.06 -0.89 -6.64
N ASN A 433 -28.22 -1.91 -6.40
CA ASN A 433 -28.43 -2.86 -5.33
C ASN A 433 -27.77 -2.37 -4.03
N MET A 434 -28.59 -1.86 -3.11
CA MET A 434 -28.13 -1.33 -1.83
C MET A 434 -27.28 -2.31 -1.01
N VAL A 435 -27.65 -3.59 -0.99
CA VAL A 435 -26.95 -4.61 -0.18
C VAL A 435 -25.55 -4.88 -0.74
N GLU A 436 -25.43 -5.05 -2.05
CA GLU A 436 -24.13 -5.25 -2.70
C GLU A 436 -23.25 -4.01 -2.53
N ARG A 437 -23.84 -2.82 -2.65
CA ARG A 437 -23.16 -1.54 -2.50
C ARG A 437 -22.60 -1.34 -1.09
N GLU A 438 -23.39 -1.63 -0.06
CA GLU A 438 -22.96 -1.57 1.34
C GLU A 438 -21.91 -2.64 1.67
N TRP A 439 -22.09 -3.87 1.15
CA TRP A 439 -21.11 -4.92 1.31
C TRP A 439 -19.77 -4.54 0.67
N PHE A 440 -19.77 -4.02 -0.56
CA PHE A 440 -18.54 -3.66 -1.27
C PHE A 440 -17.82 -2.49 -0.58
N ALA A 441 -18.57 -1.49 -0.13
CA ALA A 441 -18.05 -0.42 0.70
C ALA A 441 -17.36 -0.96 1.97
N ALA A 442 -17.99 -1.92 2.67
CA ALA A 442 -17.38 -2.58 3.82
C ALA A 442 -16.16 -3.44 3.43
N TYR A 443 -16.23 -4.14 2.30
CA TYR A 443 -15.13 -4.93 1.74
C TYR A 443 -13.90 -4.05 1.52
N LEU A 444 -14.04 -2.89 0.87
CA LEU A 444 -12.93 -1.94 0.62
C LEU A 444 -12.29 -1.45 1.92
N ARG A 445 -13.09 -0.90 2.86
CA ARG A 445 -12.57 -0.35 4.13
C ARG A 445 -11.87 -1.40 4.99
N ASN A 446 -12.31 -2.66 4.92
CA ASN A 446 -11.69 -3.77 5.65
C ASN A 446 -10.56 -4.43 4.85
N SER A 447 -10.36 -4.10 3.58
CA SER A 447 -9.26 -4.61 2.74
C SER A 447 -8.03 -3.70 2.80
N ALA A 448 -8.21 -2.37 2.83
CA ALA A 448 -7.12 -1.42 2.90
C ALA A 448 -7.56 -0.08 3.54
N SER A 449 -6.63 0.61 4.17
CA SER A 449 -6.84 2.02 4.54
C SER A 449 -6.81 2.91 3.29
N PRO A 450 -7.34 4.16 3.32
CA PRO A 450 -7.25 5.06 2.17
C PRO A 450 -5.81 5.29 1.70
N ALA A 451 -4.87 5.46 2.64
CA ALA A 451 -3.46 5.67 2.34
C ALA A 451 -2.84 4.44 1.64
N ASP A 452 -3.12 3.24 2.15
CA ASP A 452 -2.66 1.99 1.54
C ASP A 452 -3.26 1.79 0.15
N ALA A 453 -4.55 2.09 -0.02
CA ALA A 453 -5.24 1.99 -1.29
C ALA A 453 -4.59 2.92 -2.34
N ILE A 454 -4.36 4.19 -2.00
CA ILE A 454 -3.69 5.16 -2.87
C ILE A 454 -2.26 4.70 -3.22
N ALA A 455 -1.51 4.19 -2.24
CA ALA A 455 -0.16 3.68 -2.47
C ALA A 455 -0.17 2.48 -3.45
N LEU A 456 -1.09 1.54 -3.28
CA LEU A 456 -1.27 0.40 -4.17
C LEU A 456 -1.73 0.84 -5.57
N TRP A 457 -2.58 1.87 -5.68
CA TRP A 457 -3.04 2.40 -6.97
C TRP A 457 -1.88 3.03 -7.75
N ARG A 458 -1.13 3.94 -7.10
CA ARG A 458 0.08 4.54 -7.70
C ARG A 458 1.06 3.48 -8.15
N TRP A 459 1.30 2.49 -7.30
CA TRP A 459 2.16 1.38 -7.66
C TRP A 459 1.67 0.63 -8.91
N GLY A 460 0.37 0.32 -8.97
CA GLY A 460 -0.26 -0.34 -10.13
C GLY A 460 -0.06 0.43 -11.44
N THR A 461 0.04 1.76 -11.37
CA THR A 461 0.25 2.65 -12.52
C THR A 461 1.69 2.70 -13.04
N GLU A 462 2.65 2.34 -12.19
CA GLU A 462 4.08 2.26 -12.54
C GLU A 462 4.48 0.92 -13.16
N ILE A 463 3.61 -0.10 -13.09
CA ILE A 463 3.86 -1.42 -13.70
C ILE A 463 3.96 -1.30 -15.22
N ASP A 464 5.01 -1.89 -15.79
CA ASP A 464 5.14 -2.20 -17.21
C ASP A 464 5.78 -3.59 -17.38
N VAL A 465 5.00 -4.54 -17.91
CA VAL A 465 5.41 -5.92 -18.19
C VAL A 465 5.39 -6.25 -19.69
N ARG A 466 5.31 -5.26 -20.57
CA ARG A 466 5.19 -5.49 -22.02
C ARG A 466 6.37 -6.25 -22.60
N ASP A 467 7.58 -5.94 -22.13
CA ASP A 467 8.83 -6.55 -22.60
C ASP A 467 8.95 -8.04 -22.26
N ILE A 468 8.20 -8.55 -21.27
CA ILE A 468 8.27 -9.95 -20.85
C ILE A 468 7.20 -10.84 -21.48
N LEU A 469 6.18 -10.26 -22.13
CA LEU A 469 5.08 -11.03 -22.74
C LEU A 469 5.56 -12.10 -23.73
N PRO A 470 6.57 -11.85 -24.60
CA PRO A 470 7.07 -12.86 -25.53
C PRO A 470 7.75 -14.06 -24.86
N ALA A 471 8.17 -13.93 -23.59
CA ALA A 471 8.81 -15.02 -22.84
C ALA A 471 7.79 -15.99 -22.20
N ILE A 472 6.48 -15.75 -22.38
CA ILE A 472 5.42 -16.56 -21.81
C ILE A 472 5.03 -17.65 -22.82
N HIS A 473 5.41 -18.88 -22.51
CA HIS A 473 5.19 -20.07 -23.38
C HIS A 473 4.15 -21.05 -22.85
N VAL A 474 3.49 -20.71 -21.74
CA VAL A 474 2.44 -21.55 -21.15
C VAL A 474 1.09 -21.27 -21.81
N PRO A 475 0.17 -22.26 -21.87
CA PRO A 475 -1.17 -22.05 -22.36
C PRO A 475 -1.81 -20.85 -21.67
N THR A 476 -2.25 -19.86 -22.46
CA THR A 476 -2.79 -18.61 -21.93
C THR A 476 -4.21 -18.35 -22.43
N LEU A 477 -5.12 -18.04 -21.51
CA LEU A 477 -6.48 -17.57 -21.79
C LEU A 477 -6.63 -16.14 -21.29
N VAL A 478 -7.05 -15.23 -22.18
CA VAL A 478 -7.37 -13.84 -21.86
C VAL A 478 -8.87 -13.64 -22.03
N LEU A 479 -9.54 -13.37 -20.90
CA LEU A 479 -10.97 -13.09 -20.81
C LEU A 479 -11.18 -11.59 -20.60
N GLN A 480 -12.07 -11.00 -21.38
CA GLN A 480 -12.29 -9.56 -21.34
C GLN A 480 -13.77 -9.21 -21.44
N ARG A 481 -14.25 -8.33 -20.57
CA ARG A 481 -15.61 -7.78 -20.67
C ARG A 481 -15.63 -6.64 -21.67
N THR A 482 -16.61 -6.63 -22.57
CA THR A 482 -16.68 -5.63 -23.66
C THR A 482 -16.98 -4.22 -23.16
N GLY A 483 -17.63 -4.08 -22.00
CA GLY A 483 -17.96 -2.79 -21.39
C GLY A 483 -17.10 -2.42 -20.17
N ASP A 484 -15.97 -3.10 -19.95
CA ASP A 484 -15.07 -2.80 -18.83
C ASP A 484 -14.54 -1.36 -18.91
N ARG A 485 -14.67 -0.63 -17.79
CA ARG A 485 -14.30 0.79 -17.66
C ARG A 485 -12.96 1.01 -16.97
N TRP A 486 -12.42 0.00 -16.30
CA TRP A 486 -11.13 0.08 -15.65
C TRP A 486 -10.02 -0.41 -16.56
N VAL A 487 -10.23 -1.55 -17.21
CA VAL A 487 -9.27 -2.13 -18.16
C VAL A 487 -9.98 -2.32 -19.48
N LYS A 488 -9.63 -1.50 -20.46
CA LYS A 488 -10.35 -1.45 -21.75
C LYS A 488 -10.09 -2.72 -22.55
N PRO A 489 -11.00 -3.13 -23.46
CA PRO A 489 -10.82 -4.36 -24.23
C PRO A 489 -9.52 -4.43 -25.04
N GLU A 490 -9.02 -3.28 -25.49
CA GLU A 490 -7.73 -3.16 -26.17
C GLU A 490 -6.56 -3.67 -25.32
N GLU A 491 -6.66 -3.59 -23.99
CA GLU A 491 -5.69 -4.13 -23.03
C GLU A 491 -5.59 -5.64 -23.08
N GLY A 492 -6.74 -6.31 -23.02
CA GLY A 492 -6.79 -7.76 -23.19
C GLY A 492 -6.31 -8.21 -24.58
N ARG A 493 -6.72 -7.51 -25.65
CA ARG A 493 -6.28 -7.84 -27.02
C ARG A 493 -4.79 -7.71 -27.21
N TYR A 494 -4.17 -6.68 -26.62
CA TYR A 494 -2.73 -6.52 -26.68
C TYR A 494 -2.00 -7.65 -25.98
N LEU A 495 -2.42 -8.04 -24.77
CA LEU A 495 -1.87 -9.20 -24.07
C LEU A 495 -1.93 -10.45 -24.95
N ALA A 496 -3.11 -10.74 -25.52
CA ALA A 496 -3.28 -11.90 -26.37
C ALA A 496 -2.48 -11.85 -27.68
N THR A 497 -2.18 -10.66 -28.20
CA THR A 497 -1.37 -10.51 -29.42
C THR A 497 0.13 -10.67 -29.16
N HIS A 498 0.59 -10.39 -27.93
CA HIS A 498 2.00 -10.40 -27.56
C HIS A 498 2.42 -11.64 -26.75
N ILE A 499 1.48 -12.53 -26.41
CA ILE A 499 1.75 -13.82 -25.80
C ILE A 499 1.49 -14.91 -26.84
N GLU A 500 2.49 -15.73 -27.12
CA GLU A 500 2.38 -16.78 -28.14
C GLU A 500 1.30 -17.81 -27.76
N GLY A 501 0.41 -18.09 -28.70
CA GLY A 501 -0.66 -19.08 -28.51
C GLY A 501 -1.77 -18.67 -27.54
N ALA A 502 -1.82 -17.41 -27.09
CA ALA A 502 -2.88 -16.95 -26.21
C ALA A 502 -4.25 -16.96 -26.89
N ARG A 503 -5.26 -17.52 -26.21
CA ARG A 503 -6.65 -17.48 -26.64
C ARG A 503 -7.32 -16.25 -26.03
N TYR A 504 -7.89 -15.38 -26.87
CA TYR A 504 -8.68 -14.22 -26.43
C TYR A 504 -10.17 -14.51 -26.54
N VAL A 505 -10.94 -14.23 -25.49
CA VAL A 505 -12.40 -14.38 -25.46
C VAL A 505 -13.03 -13.11 -24.90
N GLU A 506 -13.97 -12.55 -25.66
CA GLU A 506 -14.79 -11.43 -25.21
C GLU A 506 -16.10 -11.95 -24.61
N LEU A 507 -16.42 -11.44 -23.43
CA LEU A 507 -17.66 -11.72 -22.72
C LEU A 507 -18.50 -10.45 -22.67
N ALA A 508 -19.82 -10.60 -22.84
CA ALA A 508 -20.74 -9.48 -22.68
C ALA A 508 -20.74 -8.97 -21.22
N GLY A 509 -21.07 -7.69 -21.02
CA GLY A 509 -21.18 -7.08 -19.70
C GLY A 509 -20.19 -5.94 -19.48
N ARG A 510 -20.40 -5.20 -18.39
CA ARG A 510 -19.67 -3.97 -18.08
C ARG A 510 -18.98 -3.96 -16.72
N ASP A 511 -19.12 -5.03 -15.95
CA ASP A 511 -18.49 -5.18 -14.65
C ASP A 511 -17.06 -5.70 -14.79
N HIS A 512 -16.12 -5.04 -14.12
CA HIS A 512 -14.72 -5.45 -14.08
C HIS A 512 -14.48 -6.63 -13.13
N VAL A 513 -15.30 -6.75 -12.08
CA VAL A 513 -15.16 -7.77 -11.05
C VAL A 513 -15.62 -9.16 -11.52
N ILE A 514 -14.97 -10.22 -11.03
CA ILE A 514 -15.27 -11.60 -11.47
C ILE A 514 -16.64 -12.13 -11.02
N TRP A 515 -17.30 -11.42 -10.08
CA TRP A 515 -18.63 -11.75 -9.55
C TRP A 515 -19.75 -10.83 -10.10
N GLY A 516 -19.44 -10.05 -11.14
CA GLY A 516 -20.37 -9.17 -11.82
C GLY A 516 -21.42 -9.89 -12.66
N GLU A 517 -21.91 -9.22 -13.69
CA GLU A 517 -22.79 -9.80 -14.72
C GLU A 517 -22.17 -11.05 -15.36
N ASP A 518 -23.01 -12.06 -15.61
CA ASP A 518 -22.61 -13.31 -16.27
C ASP A 518 -21.31 -13.92 -15.71
N SER A 519 -21.18 -13.92 -14.39
CA SER A 519 -20.05 -14.59 -13.73
C SER A 519 -20.01 -16.09 -14.01
N ASP A 520 -21.15 -16.67 -14.39
CA ASP A 520 -21.23 -18.07 -14.72
C ASP A 520 -20.55 -18.42 -16.04
N GLY A 521 -20.77 -17.64 -17.11
CA GLY A 521 -20.07 -17.82 -18.38
C GLY A 521 -18.57 -17.61 -18.25
N LEU A 522 -18.13 -16.66 -17.39
CA LEU A 522 -16.71 -16.48 -17.08
C LEU A 522 -16.11 -17.75 -16.46
N VAL A 523 -16.76 -18.33 -15.45
CA VAL A 523 -16.26 -19.55 -14.80
C VAL A 523 -16.29 -20.76 -15.74
N ASP A 524 -17.25 -20.84 -16.66
CA ASP A 524 -17.33 -21.92 -17.65
C ASP A 524 -16.16 -21.90 -18.64
N GLU A 525 -15.78 -20.73 -19.14
CA GLU A 525 -14.58 -20.60 -19.99
C GLU A 525 -13.30 -20.98 -19.24
N ILE A 526 -13.16 -20.54 -17.97
CA ILE A 526 -12.02 -20.91 -17.13
C ILE A 526 -11.98 -22.43 -16.95
N ARG A 527 -13.10 -23.04 -16.57
CA ARG A 527 -13.21 -24.49 -16.37
C ARG A 527 -12.83 -25.24 -17.64
N ALA A 528 -13.43 -24.89 -18.78
CA ALA A 528 -13.17 -25.55 -20.05
C ALA A 528 -11.69 -25.47 -20.44
N PHE A 529 -11.03 -24.35 -20.14
CA PHE A 529 -9.62 -24.15 -20.43
C PHE A 529 -8.69 -24.95 -19.50
N VAL A 530 -8.87 -24.85 -18.18
CA VAL A 530 -7.91 -25.44 -17.22
C VAL A 530 -8.12 -26.94 -16.98
N THR A 531 -9.31 -27.47 -17.31
CA THR A 531 -9.59 -28.92 -17.23
C THR A 531 -9.33 -29.65 -18.55
N GLY A 532 -9.03 -28.93 -19.63
CA GLY A 532 -8.58 -29.51 -20.88
C GLY A 532 -7.21 -30.19 -20.77
N ALA A 533 -6.82 -30.95 -21.80
CA ALA A 533 -5.49 -31.57 -21.86
C ALA A 533 -4.42 -30.47 -22.03
N LEU A 534 -3.86 -30.01 -20.91
CA LEU A 534 -2.78 -29.03 -20.92
C LEU A 534 -1.46 -29.70 -21.38
N PRO A 535 -0.70 -29.05 -22.26
CA PRO A 535 0.60 -29.57 -22.70
C PRO A 535 1.58 -29.72 -21.52
N PRO A 536 2.59 -30.60 -21.67
CA PRO A 536 3.70 -30.69 -20.72
C PRO A 536 4.43 -29.34 -20.63
N SER A 537 5.16 -29.12 -19.54
CA SER A 537 5.95 -27.91 -19.33
C SER A 537 6.86 -27.63 -20.55
N PRO A 538 6.94 -26.38 -21.05
CA PRO A 538 7.82 -26.00 -22.15
C PRO A 538 9.31 -25.96 -21.75
N GLY A 539 9.72 -26.82 -20.82
CA GLY A 539 10.75 -26.68 -19.78
C GLY A 539 12.22 -26.37 -20.14
N GLU A 540 12.49 -25.68 -21.23
CA GLU A 540 13.81 -25.16 -21.56
C GLU A 540 13.85 -23.63 -21.64
N ARG A 541 12.76 -22.91 -21.96
CA ARG A 541 12.82 -21.43 -22.07
C ARG A 541 12.26 -20.73 -20.85
N VAL A 542 13.08 -19.89 -20.22
CA VAL A 542 12.78 -19.20 -18.96
C VAL A 542 13.22 -17.73 -19.02
N LEU A 543 12.47 -16.86 -18.36
CA LEU A 543 12.87 -15.48 -18.12
C LEU A 543 13.84 -15.41 -16.93
N VAL A 544 15.06 -14.91 -17.15
CA VAL A 544 16.07 -14.78 -16.09
C VAL A 544 16.74 -13.41 -16.12
N SER A 545 17.20 -12.96 -14.96
CA SER A 545 18.07 -11.79 -14.84
C SER A 545 19.53 -12.22 -15.00
N VAL A 546 20.23 -11.65 -15.98
CA VAL A 546 21.63 -11.92 -16.27
C VAL A 546 22.48 -10.77 -15.73
N LEU A 547 23.54 -11.11 -14.99
CA LEU A 547 24.59 -10.21 -14.52
C LEU A 547 25.86 -10.48 -15.33
N ALA A 548 26.35 -9.47 -16.06
CA ALA A 548 27.69 -9.46 -16.61
C ALA A 548 28.55 -8.46 -15.83
N LEU A 549 29.72 -8.88 -15.38
CA LEU A 549 30.60 -8.07 -14.53
C LEU A 549 32.04 -8.16 -15.03
N ALA A 550 32.76 -7.03 -15.00
CA ALA A 550 34.20 -6.95 -15.21
C ALA A 550 34.88 -6.21 -14.06
N ILE A 551 36.02 -6.73 -13.63
CA ILE A 551 36.89 -6.14 -12.62
C ILE A 551 38.06 -5.48 -13.35
N ASP A 552 38.06 -4.16 -13.39
CA ASP A 552 39.12 -3.38 -14.01
C ASP A 552 40.34 -3.34 -13.07
N GLY A 553 41.55 -3.50 -13.61
CA GLY A 553 42.80 -3.51 -12.82
C GLY A 553 43.25 -4.87 -12.26
N ALA A 554 42.51 -5.97 -12.52
CA ALA A 554 42.84 -7.31 -12.03
C ALA A 554 44.16 -7.91 -12.56
N ALA A 555 44.87 -7.23 -13.45
CA ALA A 555 46.09 -7.73 -14.09
C ALA A 555 47.38 -7.49 -13.27
N GLU A 556 47.42 -6.53 -12.33
CA GLU A 556 48.72 -5.95 -11.92
C GLU A 556 49.05 -5.86 -10.41
N GLY A 557 48.26 -6.32 -9.43
CA GLY A 557 48.72 -6.10 -8.04
C GLY A 557 48.05 -6.79 -6.85
N ALA A 558 47.01 -7.59 -7.03
CA ALA A 558 46.34 -8.27 -5.92
C ALA A 558 46.36 -9.79 -6.09
N LYS A 559 46.42 -10.54 -4.99
CA LYS A 559 46.31 -12.00 -5.02
C LYS A 559 44.99 -12.38 -5.68
N ALA A 560 45.05 -13.02 -6.85
CA ALA A 560 43.88 -13.38 -7.64
C ALA A 560 42.86 -14.28 -6.90
N SER A 561 43.25 -14.92 -5.79
CA SER A 561 42.35 -15.71 -4.94
C SER A 561 41.34 -14.87 -4.18
N ASP A 562 41.75 -13.73 -3.61
CA ASP A 562 40.96 -13.01 -2.59
C ASP A 562 39.72 -12.35 -3.23
N HIS A 563 39.82 -11.90 -4.48
CA HIS A 563 38.68 -11.35 -5.21
C HIS A 563 37.74 -12.43 -5.75
N ALA A 564 38.27 -13.63 -6.07
CA ALA A 564 37.46 -14.73 -6.56
C ALA A 564 36.50 -15.24 -5.47
N ASP A 565 36.96 -15.27 -4.22
CA ASP A 565 36.15 -15.68 -3.07
C ASP A 565 35.08 -14.65 -2.74
N ILE A 566 35.39 -13.34 -2.75
CA ILE A 566 34.38 -12.27 -2.58
C ILE A 566 33.26 -12.43 -3.61
N VAL A 567 33.60 -12.60 -4.88
CA VAL A 567 32.59 -12.75 -5.94
C VAL A 567 31.76 -14.02 -5.75
N ARG A 568 32.38 -15.13 -5.35
CA ARG A 568 31.67 -16.40 -5.10
C ARG A 568 30.71 -16.27 -3.92
N ASP A 569 31.16 -15.67 -2.82
CA ASP A 569 30.35 -15.46 -1.61
C ASP A 569 29.11 -14.62 -1.92
N GLU A 570 29.28 -13.49 -2.62
CA GLU A 570 28.16 -12.61 -2.97
C GLU A 570 27.20 -13.27 -3.97
N LEU A 571 27.70 -14.08 -4.91
CA LEU A 571 26.84 -14.87 -5.79
C LEU A 571 25.99 -15.87 -5.02
N LEU A 572 26.61 -16.60 -4.08
CA LEU A 572 25.90 -17.56 -3.23
C LEU A 572 24.86 -16.88 -2.35
N LEU A 573 25.21 -15.76 -1.71
CA LEU A 573 24.29 -14.94 -0.90
C LEU A 573 23.13 -14.39 -1.74
N GLY A 574 23.41 -13.94 -2.96
CA GLY A 574 22.41 -13.49 -3.91
C GLY A 574 21.57 -14.63 -4.53
N GLY A 575 21.95 -15.89 -4.33
CA GLY A 575 21.32 -17.04 -4.99
C GLY A 575 21.48 -17.03 -6.51
N GLY A 576 22.62 -16.51 -6.99
CA GLY A 576 22.97 -16.50 -8.41
C GLY A 576 23.68 -17.79 -8.83
N THR A 577 23.43 -18.22 -10.06
CA THR A 577 24.13 -19.35 -10.70
C THR A 577 25.20 -18.81 -11.64
N GLU A 578 26.46 -19.19 -11.42
CA GLU A 578 27.56 -18.85 -12.31
C GLU A 578 27.44 -19.62 -13.64
N ILE A 579 27.42 -18.90 -14.76
CA ILE A 579 27.44 -19.50 -16.11
C ILE A 579 28.88 -19.64 -16.59
N ARG A 580 29.64 -18.55 -16.51
CA ARG A 580 30.99 -18.49 -17.05
C ARG A 580 31.82 -17.47 -16.29
N ARG A 581 33.06 -17.85 -16.01
CA ARG A 581 34.07 -16.98 -15.43
C ARG A 581 35.34 -17.01 -16.26
N SER A 582 35.92 -15.85 -16.47
CA SER A 582 37.25 -15.68 -17.05
C SER A 582 38.04 -14.67 -16.22
N ARG A 583 39.32 -14.43 -16.57
CA ARG A 583 40.20 -13.56 -15.77
C ARG A 583 39.61 -12.15 -15.65
N GLY A 584 39.06 -11.83 -14.48
CA GLY A 584 38.41 -10.55 -14.19
C GLY A 584 37.02 -10.37 -14.79
N ARG A 585 36.35 -11.39 -15.35
CA ARG A 585 34.97 -11.28 -15.85
C ARG A 585 34.08 -12.41 -15.32
N LEU A 586 32.82 -12.09 -15.09
CA LEU A 586 31.80 -13.00 -14.61
C LEU A 586 30.52 -12.84 -15.45
N LEU A 587 29.88 -13.96 -15.72
CA LEU A 587 28.50 -14.08 -16.19
C LEU A 587 27.73 -14.97 -15.21
N ALA A 588 26.64 -14.46 -14.66
CA ALA A 588 25.77 -15.18 -13.74
C ALA A 588 24.28 -14.90 -14.04
N VAL A 589 23.40 -15.80 -13.62
CA VAL A 589 21.95 -15.66 -13.73
C VAL A 589 21.26 -15.73 -12.38
N PHE A 590 20.14 -15.03 -12.29
CA PHE A 590 19.28 -14.95 -11.12
C PHE A 590 17.83 -15.10 -11.57
N GLN A 591 17.04 -15.90 -10.85
CA GLN A 591 15.58 -15.95 -11.01
C GLN A 591 14.90 -14.67 -10.49
N ARG A 592 15.64 -13.88 -9.72
CA ARG A 592 15.16 -12.73 -8.96
C ARG A 592 15.84 -11.45 -9.44
N PRO A 593 15.15 -10.60 -10.22
CA PRO A 593 15.74 -9.39 -10.80
C PRO A 593 16.43 -8.50 -9.75
N THR A 594 15.77 -8.17 -8.64
CA THR A 594 16.33 -7.27 -7.62
C THR A 594 17.65 -7.81 -7.04
N ARG A 595 17.81 -9.15 -6.94
CA ARG A 595 19.02 -9.76 -6.38
C ARG A 595 20.26 -9.63 -7.26
N SER A 596 20.11 -9.61 -8.59
CA SER A 596 21.27 -9.46 -9.48
C SER A 596 21.91 -8.07 -9.36
N ILE A 597 21.10 -7.02 -9.19
CA ILE A 597 21.58 -5.65 -8.95
C ILE A 597 22.25 -5.55 -7.59
N HIS A 598 21.63 -6.06 -6.52
CA HIS A 598 22.24 -6.04 -5.20
C HIS A 598 23.54 -6.83 -5.13
N CYS A 599 23.61 -8.00 -5.80
CA CYS A 599 24.84 -8.77 -5.92
C CYS A 599 25.95 -7.94 -6.59
N ALA A 600 25.64 -7.24 -7.69
CA ALA A 600 26.61 -6.37 -8.36
C ALA A 600 27.08 -5.23 -7.45
N MET A 601 26.17 -4.59 -6.72
CA MET A 601 26.48 -3.52 -5.77
C MET A 601 27.35 -4.03 -4.61
N ALA A 602 27.03 -5.19 -4.04
CA ALA A 602 27.78 -5.80 -2.95
C ALA A 602 29.20 -6.18 -3.38
N ILE A 603 29.35 -6.79 -4.56
CA ILE A 603 30.67 -7.09 -5.13
C ILE A 603 31.48 -5.80 -5.34
N ALA A 604 30.88 -4.78 -5.96
CA ALA A 604 31.54 -3.49 -6.18
C ALA A 604 31.94 -2.83 -4.84
N GLY A 605 31.08 -2.87 -3.83
CA GLY A 605 31.32 -2.34 -2.50
C GLY A 605 32.46 -3.05 -1.76
N ARG A 606 32.53 -4.38 -1.85
CA ARG A 606 33.58 -5.18 -1.19
C ARG A 606 34.94 -5.11 -1.89
N LEU A 607 34.96 -4.90 -3.21
CA LEU A 607 36.21 -4.79 -3.98
C LEU A 607 36.78 -3.36 -4.02
N LYS A 608 35.98 -2.33 -3.77
CA LYS A 608 36.43 -0.93 -3.75
C LYS A 608 37.55 -0.66 -2.72
N PRO A 609 37.50 -1.15 -1.47
CA PRO A 609 38.61 -1.01 -0.51
C PRO A 609 39.92 -1.68 -0.97
N CYS A 610 39.85 -2.67 -1.86
CA CYS A 610 41.01 -3.33 -2.45
C CYS A 610 41.63 -2.53 -3.61
N GLY A 611 41.13 -1.33 -3.90
CA GLY A 611 41.60 -0.48 -5.01
C GLY A 611 41.16 -0.97 -6.39
N LEU A 612 40.18 -1.88 -6.44
CA LEU A 612 39.62 -2.37 -7.69
C LEU A 612 38.30 -1.68 -8.02
N GLU A 613 38.14 -1.38 -9.30
CA GLU A 613 36.88 -0.88 -9.84
C GLU A 613 36.11 -2.00 -10.52
N VAL A 614 34.81 -2.05 -10.26
CA VAL A 614 33.90 -3.02 -10.85
C VAL A 614 32.96 -2.28 -11.78
N ARG A 615 32.84 -2.76 -13.01
CA ARG A 615 31.76 -2.37 -13.90
C ARG A 615 30.84 -3.55 -14.16
N ALA A 616 29.54 -3.29 -14.16
CA ALA A 616 28.54 -4.34 -14.30
C ALA A 616 27.38 -3.88 -15.19
N ALA A 617 26.80 -4.83 -15.90
CA ALA A 617 25.58 -4.67 -16.66
C ALA A 617 24.58 -5.76 -16.26
N ILE A 618 23.32 -5.35 -16.11
CA ILE A 618 22.22 -6.23 -15.77
C ILE A 618 21.11 -6.08 -16.80
N HIS A 619 20.62 -7.21 -17.29
CA HIS A 619 19.47 -7.27 -18.18
C HIS A 619 18.62 -8.49 -17.83
N ILE A 620 17.31 -8.39 -18.05
CA ILE A 620 16.37 -9.49 -17.90
C ILE A 620 15.83 -9.86 -19.27
N GLY A 621 15.82 -11.14 -19.58
CA GLY A 621 15.36 -11.63 -20.85
C GLY A 621 15.29 -13.15 -20.88
N GLU A 622 14.83 -13.66 -22.00
CA GLU A 622 14.64 -15.09 -22.22
C GLU A 622 15.99 -15.82 -22.42
N CYS A 623 16.12 -16.97 -21.76
CA CYS A 623 17.22 -17.91 -21.91
C CYS A 623 16.69 -19.33 -22.08
N GLU A 624 17.45 -20.15 -22.81
CA GLU A 624 17.37 -21.59 -22.76
C GLU A 624 18.15 -22.10 -21.54
N ALA A 625 17.51 -22.90 -20.70
CA ALA A 625 18.03 -23.47 -19.47
C ALA A 625 18.02 -24.99 -19.54
N ARG A 626 19.19 -25.61 -19.35
CA ARG A 626 19.37 -27.06 -19.21
C ARG A 626 20.15 -27.34 -17.93
N GLY A 627 19.42 -27.47 -16.82
CA GLY A 627 20.04 -27.60 -15.50
C GLY A 627 20.76 -26.31 -15.11
N ALA A 628 22.09 -26.38 -14.94
CA ALA A 628 22.92 -25.21 -14.62
C ALA A 628 23.45 -24.46 -15.86
N ASP A 629 23.23 -25.00 -17.07
CA ASP A 629 23.68 -24.39 -18.31
C ASP A 629 22.62 -23.46 -18.87
N PHE A 630 23.00 -22.21 -19.13
CA PHE A 630 22.15 -21.19 -19.72
C PHE A 630 22.74 -20.65 -21.02
N SER A 631 21.92 -20.53 -22.05
CA SER A 631 22.26 -19.91 -23.34
C SER A 631 21.11 -19.04 -23.84
N GLY A 632 21.40 -18.07 -24.70
CA GLY A 632 20.35 -17.27 -25.33
C GLY A 632 20.71 -15.80 -25.50
N ILE A 633 19.75 -15.07 -26.09
CA ILE A 633 19.91 -13.67 -26.47
C ILE A 633 20.17 -12.78 -25.25
N ALA A 634 19.54 -13.06 -24.11
CA ALA A 634 19.72 -12.25 -22.90
C ALA A 634 21.20 -12.23 -22.44
N ILE A 635 21.92 -13.35 -22.54
CA ILE A 635 23.36 -13.42 -22.19
C ILE A 635 24.20 -12.57 -23.15
N GLU A 636 23.92 -12.62 -24.44
CA GLU A 636 24.63 -11.83 -25.45
C GLU A 636 24.37 -10.33 -25.27
N VAL A 637 23.11 -9.95 -25.09
CA VAL A 637 22.68 -8.56 -24.85
C VAL A 637 23.37 -8.01 -23.61
N THR A 638 23.38 -8.75 -22.50
CA THR A 638 24.02 -8.32 -21.24
C THR A 638 25.51 -8.14 -21.40
N SER A 639 26.17 -9.06 -22.13
CA SER A 639 27.60 -8.96 -22.41
C SER A 639 27.96 -7.73 -23.23
N ARG A 640 27.13 -7.36 -24.21
CA ARG A 640 27.29 -6.13 -25.01
C ARG A 640 26.95 -4.87 -24.21
N LEU A 641 25.95 -4.95 -23.34
CA LEU A 641 25.59 -3.87 -22.45
C LEU A 641 26.77 -3.50 -21.55
N LEU A 642 27.49 -4.49 -21.01
CA LEU A 642 28.69 -4.29 -20.18
C LEU A 642 29.76 -3.38 -20.83
N GLU A 643 29.90 -3.41 -22.16
CA GLU A 643 30.87 -2.57 -22.87
C GLU A 643 30.53 -1.07 -22.82
N HIS A 644 29.29 -0.71 -22.45
CA HIS A 644 28.86 0.67 -22.25
C HIS A 644 29.03 1.15 -20.79
N ALA A 645 29.36 0.25 -19.86
CA ALA A 645 29.60 0.59 -18.46
C ALA A 645 31.03 1.12 -18.28
N ARG A 646 31.15 2.26 -17.61
CA ARG A 646 32.45 2.83 -17.19
C ARG A 646 32.96 2.11 -15.94
N PRO A 647 34.28 2.16 -15.65
CA PRO A 647 34.81 1.67 -14.37
C PRO A 647 34.05 2.24 -13.18
N GLY A 648 33.70 1.37 -12.22
CA GLY A 648 32.89 1.73 -11.05
C GLY A 648 31.40 1.90 -11.32
N GLN A 649 30.93 1.71 -12.55
CA GLN A 649 29.53 1.92 -12.95
C GLN A 649 28.77 0.59 -13.04
N ILE A 650 27.56 0.60 -12.47
CA ILE A 650 26.57 -0.47 -12.65
C ILE A 650 25.46 0.09 -13.53
N ILE A 651 25.14 -0.58 -14.64
CA ILE A 651 24.06 -0.20 -15.54
C ILE A 651 23.03 -1.31 -15.68
N ALA A 652 21.77 -0.96 -15.94
CA ALA A 652 20.67 -1.89 -16.12
C ALA A 652 19.82 -1.52 -17.34
N SER A 653 19.22 -2.50 -18.01
CA SER A 653 18.29 -2.26 -19.11
C SER A 653 16.98 -1.61 -18.64
N ARG A 654 16.23 -0.99 -19.56
CA ARG A 654 14.89 -0.44 -19.27
C ARG A 654 13.95 -1.47 -18.64
N THR A 655 13.86 -2.66 -19.23
CA THR A 655 13.06 -3.77 -18.70
C THR A 655 13.42 -4.11 -17.25
N MET A 656 14.71 -4.05 -16.92
CA MET A 656 15.18 -4.30 -15.57
C MET A 656 14.69 -3.22 -14.60
N ARG A 657 14.83 -1.95 -14.97
CA ARG A 657 14.33 -0.80 -14.19
C ARG A 657 12.83 -0.94 -13.91
N ASP A 658 12.05 -1.29 -14.94
CA ASP A 658 10.59 -1.32 -14.86
C ASP A 658 10.07 -2.47 -13.96
N LEU A 659 10.80 -3.58 -13.86
CA LEU A 659 10.43 -4.71 -13.01
C LEU A 659 10.84 -4.55 -11.54
N VAL A 660 11.82 -3.69 -11.24
CA VAL A 660 12.33 -3.48 -9.87
C VAL A 660 11.80 -2.20 -9.21
N VAL A 661 10.76 -1.59 -9.79
CA VAL A 661 10.02 -0.47 -9.18
C VAL A 661 9.56 -0.86 -7.77
N GLY A 662 9.81 0.02 -6.78
CA GLY A 662 9.53 -0.23 -5.36
C GLY A 662 10.71 -0.79 -4.55
N SER A 663 11.81 -1.20 -5.18
CA SER A 663 13.01 -1.74 -4.49
C SER A 663 13.82 -0.68 -3.71
N GLY A 664 13.48 0.60 -3.87
CA GLY A 664 14.31 1.72 -3.40
C GLY A 664 15.56 1.97 -4.26
N LEU A 665 15.73 1.23 -5.37
CA LEU A 665 16.78 1.50 -6.36
C LEU A 665 16.46 2.75 -7.18
N THR A 666 17.48 3.57 -7.43
CA THR A 666 17.36 4.76 -8.29
C THR A 666 18.13 4.59 -9.60
N PHE A 667 17.56 5.10 -10.68
CA PHE A 667 18.08 4.93 -12.03
C PHE A 667 18.24 6.29 -12.72
N GLY A 668 19.44 6.54 -13.26
CA GLY A 668 19.71 7.71 -14.11
C GLY A 668 19.85 7.28 -15.57
N GLU A 669 19.11 7.89 -16.49
CA GLU A 669 19.21 7.59 -17.92
C GLU A 669 20.65 7.82 -18.42
N GLN A 670 21.15 6.90 -19.26
CA GLN A 670 22.51 6.97 -19.80
C GLN A 670 22.54 6.96 -21.33
N GLY A 671 21.72 6.14 -21.97
CA GLY A 671 21.65 6.09 -23.42
C GLY A 671 20.89 4.88 -23.94
N GLU A 672 21.07 4.63 -25.23
CA GLU A 672 20.48 3.50 -25.94
C GLU A 672 21.55 2.71 -26.69
N MET A 673 21.35 1.39 -26.81
CA MET A 673 22.23 0.51 -27.58
C MET A 673 21.42 -0.31 -28.58
N LYS A 674 22.02 -0.63 -29.73
CA LYS A 674 21.46 -1.61 -30.67
C LYS A 674 22.15 -2.95 -30.46
N ALA A 675 21.38 -4.01 -30.30
CA ALA A 675 21.91 -5.38 -30.24
C ALA A 675 21.26 -6.23 -31.32
N SER A 676 22.03 -7.15 -31.91
CA SER A 676 21.47 -8.15 -32.82
C SER A 676 20.54 -9.07 -32.03
N GLY A 677 19.34 -9.32 -32.55
CA GLY A 677 18.33 -10.16 -31.90
C GLY A 677 17.32 -9.40 -31.01
N LEU A 678 17.47 -8.09 -30.81
CA LEU A 678 16.43 -7.26 -30.18
C LEU A 678 15.64 -6.46 -31.23
N PRO A 679 14.30 -6.37 -31.10
CA PRO A 679 13.49 -5.48 -31.91
C PRO A 679 13.69 -4.03 -31.45
N GLY A 680 14.71 -3.35 -31.99
CA GLY A 680 14.94 -1.91 -31.78
C GLY A 680 16.15 -1.57 -30.90
N ALA A 681 16.18 -0.33 -30.40
CA ALA A 681 17.22 0.15 -29.50
C ALA A 681 16.83 -0.15 -28.04
N LEU A 682 17.73 -0.78 -27.29
CA LEU A 682 17.59 -1.05 -25.87
C LEU A 682 18.12 0.14 -25.07
N GLN A 683 17.23 0.82 -24.34
CA GLN A 683 17.66 1.85 -23.41
C GLN A 683 18.29 1.25 -22.15
N TYR A 684 19.26 1.97 -21.58
CA TYR A 684 19.92 1.58 -20.35
C TYR A 684 20.17 2.76 -19.41
N PHE A 685 20.26 2.43 -18.12
CA PHE A 685 20.27 3.35 -17.00
C PHE A 685 21.42 3.02 -16.06
N ALA A 686 22.07 4.03 -15.49
CA ALA A 686 23.00 3.86 -14.38
C ALA A 686 22.22 3.64 -13.09
N VAL A 687 22.64 2.66 -12.30
CA VAL A 687 22.12 2.43 -10.95
C VAL A 687 22.83 3.42 -10.02
N THR A 688 22.10 4.39 -9.48
CA THR A 688 22.67 5.52 -8.73
C THR A 688 22.50 5.42 -7.21
N GLY A 689 21.75 4.45 -6.72
CA GLY A 689 21.50 4.25 -5.29
C GLY A 689 20.60 3.05 -5.02
N GLY A 690 20.69 2.51 -3.80
CA GLY A 690 19.84 1.48 -3.23
C GLY A 690 19.94 1.51 -1.70
N PRO A 691 19.00 0.90 -0.95
CA PRO A 691 19.07 0.88 0.51
C PRO A 691 20.42 0.26 0.96
N PRO A 692 21.10 0.84 1.97
CA PRO A 692 22.33 0.27 2.50
C PRO A 692 22.01 -1.08 3.16
N GLY A 693 22.54 -2.17 2.59
CA GLY A 693 22.65 -3.51 3.21
C GLY A 693 21.39 -4.07 3.88
N LEU A 694 20.74 -5.05 3.24
CA LEU A 694 19.93 -6.02 3.97
C LEU A 694 20.84 -6.99 4.72
#